data_AF-A0A9E6CI35-F1
#
_entry.id   AF-A0A9E6CI35-F1
#
_cell.length_a   1.000
_cell.length_b   1.000
_cell.length_c   1.000
_cell.angle_alpha   90.00
_cell.angle_beta   90.00
_cell.angle_gamma   90.00
#
_symmetry.space_group_name_H-M   'P 1'
#
loop_
_entity.id
_entity.type
_entity.pdbx_description
1 polymer ?
#
loop_
_entity_poly.entity_id
_entity_poly.type
_entity_poly.pdbx_seq_one_letter_code
_entity_poly.pdbx_strand_id
1 'polypeptide(L)'
;MTRATPCVYIFVIFAVLISTATVSAVEMSSKRDCAICHVMWLNDFRTDKQTLIEWQPGNVLMKDTQGVVSSEEICYSCHDGYVNDSRYVVWKYNQHKTFVKPSNNVTVPADLPLSSRSEIYCGTCHSAHGVGAAADGSRGGMTSFFRKKNVDSSLCKRCHTNEADYLRSNGHPLKKAAFKLPETLFELGSVPGQEKNKIICQSCHKVHGAQGDKIAVVDNKSSKLCTACHTFQKDLIGTKHDLRLSLPDEKNSKQQQASESGPCGACHTPHNAVGKKLWARHPGPGDLASQMCLTCHGKETGYKTKRIGDYSHPVNVLSSAKTASPRKLPLFSAGLKRNPAGRVQCLTCHDVHRWAPNSTADISTKHFEGDASNSFLRISNSPLSPLCIECHTDKKQLMNSDHNLDVTAPDEKNLQGFTTGVSGPCGACHIPHNAAGKRLWAKRLAGEKDFVTQLCSGCHNKSGAAKAKLIGDNYHPVDIAFKTADLTSDKQKDITILPLYDGDLNRSPDERIVCLTCHEPHSWAPEKYGPISNYTFKNIEGDTTTSFLRKANFPSSDLCKACHPGKALVDGTKHDLNVTAPQATNLLGQTVKESGPCGACHLVHNSFNKLQLWARPYGPISKEESVMDALCRSCHSRGSIAENKIPLIATHPEGKLISNA
;
A
#
# COMPACT_ATOMS: atom_id res chain seq x y z
N MET A 1 20.11 90.91 73.55
CA MET A 1 18.73 90.47 73.83
C MET A 1 18.75 88.97 74.18
N THR A 2 17.85 88.54 75.07
CA THR A 2 17.41 87.16 75.40
C THR A 2 17.48 86.15 74.24
N ARG A 3 17.65 84.81 74.36
CA ARG A 3 17.72 83.78 75.44
C ARG A 3 18.22 82.45 74.75
N ALA A 4 18.64 81.32 75.35
CA ALA A 4 18.92 80.87 76.72
C ALA A 4 19.85 79.61 76.71
N THR A 5 20.14 79.08 77.90
CA THR A 5 20.75 77.77 78.28
C THR A 5 19.75 76.58 78.15
N PRO A 6 20.07 75.32 78.56
CA PRO A 6 21.26 74.48 78.33
C PRO A 6 20.90 73.01 77.89
N CYS A 7 21.87 72.15 77.48
CA CYS A 7 21.78 70.69 77.71
C CYS A 7 23.09 69.93 77.38
N VAL A 8 24.03 69.89 78.33
CA VAL A 8 25.32 69.17 78.23
C VAL A 8 25.21 67.69 78.67
N TYR A 9 23.99 67.14 78.81
CA TYR A 9 23.74 65.88 79.53
C TYR A 9 23.31 64.66 78.69
N ILE A 10 23.20 64.76 77.35
CA ILE A 10 22.71 63.64 76.51
C ILE A 10 23.81 62.98 75.67
N PHE A 11 24.91 63.66 75.36
CA PHE A 11 25.93 63.13 74.45
C PHE A 11 26.87 62.06 75.05
N VAL A 12 27.00 61.99 76.38
CA VAL A 12 27.87 60.99 77.04
C VAL A 12 27.16 59.64 77.21
N ILE A 13 25.82 59.61 77.29
CA ILE A 13 25.04 58.37 77.43
C ILE A 13 24.98 57.59 76.10
N PHE A 14 25.04 58.29 74.96
CA PHE A 14 25.02 57.65 73.63
C PHE A 14 26.33 56.90 73.28
N ALA A 15 27.44 57.19 73.96
CA ALA A 15 28.72 56.54 73.73
C ALA A 15 28.87 55.17 74.45
N VAL A 16 28.05 54.90 75.47
CA VAL A 16 28.14 53.67 76.31
C VAL A 16 27.16 52.59 75.85
N LEU A 17 26.13 52.94 75.08
CA LEU A 17 25.15 52.00 74.53
C LEU A 17 25.48 51.47 73.13
N ILE A 18 26.64 51.82 72.56
CA ILE A 18 27.31 50.99 71.54
C ILE A 18 28.12 49.88 72.24
N SER A 19 27.47 49.23 73.22
CA SER A 19 27.81 47.84 73.48
C SER A 19 27.40 47.10 72.23
N THR A 20 28.38 46.68 71.42
CA THR A 20 28.14 45.67 70.41
C THR A 20 27.65 44.43 71.13
N ALA A 21 26.32 44.29 71.18
CA ALA A 21 25.72 42.98 71.23
C ALA A 21 26.33 42.26 70.03
N THR A 22 27.32 41.42 70.31
CA THR A 22 27.57 40.21 69.55
C THR A 22 26.29 39.40 69.67
N VAL A 23 25.28 39.78 68.87
CA VAL A 23 24.54 38.81 68.08
C VAL A 23 25.64 37.94 67.53
N SER A 24 25.84 36.78 68.15
CA SER A 24 26.64 35.73 67.56
C SER A 24 25.98 35.56 66.21
N ALA A 25 26.66 36.03 65.15
CA ALA A 25 26.28 35.67 63.80
C ALA A 25 26.21 34.15 63.89
N VAL A 26 25.00 33.60 63.80
CA VAL A 26 24.78 32.17 63.90
C VAL A 26 25.65 31.61 62.81
N GLU A 27 26.78 31.01 63.19
CA GLU A 27 27.75 30.55 62.21
C GLU A 27 26.96 29.68 61.25
N MET A 28 26.93 30.09 59.98
CA MET A 28 26.40 29.26 58.90
C MET A 28 27.37 28.12 58.70
N SER A 29 27.37 27.22 59.69
CA SER A 29 28.16 26.03 59.73
C SER A 29 27.60 25.13 58.64
N SER A 30 28.38 24.96 57.57
CA SER A 30 28.12 24.03 56.46
C SER A 30 27.80 22.60 56.93
N LYS A 31 28.10 22.28 58.19
CA LYS A 31 27.71 21.04 58.87
C LYS A 31 26.20 20.90 59.09
N ARG A 32 25.42 21.99 59.24
CA ARG A 32 23.95 21.92 59.38
C ARG A 32 23.28 21.42 58.11
N ASP A 33 23.67 21.93 56.95
CA ASP A 33 23.08 21.52 55.66
C ASP A 33 23.45 20.08 55.31
N CYS A 34 24.70 19.67 55.58
CA CYS A 34 25.12 18.27 55.45
C CYS A 34 24.35 17.33 56.38
N ALA A 35 23.97 17.79 57.58
CA ALA A 35 23.26 16.98 58.57
C ALA A 35 21.81 16.66 58.18
N ILE A 36 21.20 17.38 57.23
CA ILE A 36 19.87 17.05 56.68
C ILE A 36 19.90 15.64 56.07
N CYS A 37 20.96 15.31 55.34
CA CYS A 37 21.16 13.99 54.73
C CYS A 37 21.95 13.05 55.65
N HIS A 38 22.96 13.58 56.35
CA HIS A 38 23.82 12.85 57.27
C HIS A 38 23.44 13.14 58.73
N VAL A 39 22.25 12.72 59.16
CA VAL A 39 21.73 13.01 60.51
C VAL A 39 22.71 12.59 61.62
N MET A 40 23.46 11.48 61.42
CA MET A 40 24.55 11.02 62.31
C MET A 40 25.75 11.98 62.45
N TRP A 41 25.79 13.09 61.70
CA TRP A 41 26.83 14.12 61.82
C TRP A 41 26.43 15.27 62.74
N LEU A 42 25.17 15.33 63.20
CA LEU A 42 24.76 16.25 64.28
C LEU A 42 25.52 15.90 65.56
N ASN A 43 25.94 16.93 66.30
CA ASN A 43 26.64 16.74 67.56
C ASN A 43 25.74 16.10 68.63
N ASP A 44 24.42 16.28 68.54
CA ASP A 44 23.42 15.70 69.45
C ASP A 44 23.36 14.16 69.39
N PHE A 45 23.80 13.57 68.26
CA PHE A 45 23.97 12.11 68.11
C PHE A 45 25.42 11.64 68.36
N ARG A 46 26.35 12.55 68.68
CA ARG A 46 27.75 12.23 69.03
C ARG A 46 27.90 12.18 70.54
N THR A 47 27.53 11.05 71.14
CA THR A 47 27.75 10.78 72.55
C THR A 47 28.90 9.81 72.76
N ASP A 48 29.59 10.00 73.89
CA ASP A 48 30.51 9.09 74.57
C ASP A 48 29.84 7.83 75.14
N LYS A 49 28.50 7.81 75.22
CA LYS A 49 27.73 6.69 75.77
C LYS A 49 27.46 5.61 74.74
N GLN A 50 27.63 4.36 75.16
CA GLN A 50 27.28 3.19 74.36
C GLN A 50 25.79 3.18 74.02
N THR A 51 25.44 2.92 72.76
CA THR A 51 24.05 2.94 72.30
C THR A 51 23.27 1.78 72.91
N LEU A 52 22.08 2.07 73.46
CA LEU A 52 21.19 1.06 74.06
C LEU A 52 20.67 0.02 73.05
N ILE A 53 20.71 0.35 71.77
CA ILE A 53 20.53 -0.58 70.65
C ILE A 53 21.93 -0.88 70.10
N GLU A 54 22.27 -2.16 69.94
CA GLU A 54 23.53 -2.57 69.34
C GLU A 54 23.63 -2.01 67.92
N TRP A 55 24.68 -1.22 67.63
CA TRP A 55 24.87 -0.64 66.31
C TRP A 55 25.24 -1.73 65.31
N GLN A 56 24.25 -2.20 64.55
CA GLN A 56 24.51 -3.08 63.43
C GLN A 56 24.75 -2.23 62.16
N PRO A 57 25.91 -2.36 61.48
CA PRO A 57 26.17 -1.67 60.20
C PRO A 57 25.24 -2.13 59.05
N GLY A 58 24.30 -3.04 59.31
CA GLY A 58 23.31 -3.52 58.35
C GLY A 58 22.17 -2.53 58.12
N ASN A 59 22.42 -1.47 57.36
CA ASN A 59 21.47 -0.88 56.38
C ASN A 59 22.22 -0.03 55.33
N VAL A 60 23.42 -0.51 54.95
CA VAL A 60 24.27 0.09 53.93
C VAL A 60 23.71 -0.24 52.54
N LEU A 61 23.10 0.75 51.88
CA LEU A 61 22.51 0.56 50.57
C LEU A 61 23.56 0.55 49.46
N MET A 62 24.50 1.48 49.38
CA MET A 62 25.63 1.36 48.45
C MET A 62 26.73 0.49 49.05
N LYS A 63 27.26 -0.46 48.27
CA LYS A 63 28.47 -1.21 48.65
C LYS A 63 29.59 -0.24 49.08
N ASP A 64 30.29 -0.57 50.16
CA ASP A 64 31.46 0.15 50.67
C ASP A 64 31.17 1.62 51.10
N THR A 65 29.97 1.90 51.63
CA THR A 65 29.56 3.22 52.19
C THR A 65 29.04 3.15 53.63
N GLN A 66 28.97 4.29 54.33
CA GLN A 66 28.46 4.39 55.70
C GLN A 66 27.15 5.20 55.76
N GLY A 67 26.07 4.55 56.19
CA GLY A 67 24.77 5.16 56.53
C GLY A 67 23.64 4.97 55.51
N VAL A 68 22.41 5.23 55.96
CA VAL A 68 21.13 5.07 55.23
C VAL A 68 20.76 6.23 54.29
N VAL A 69 21.70 7.15 54.04
CA VAL A 69 21.48 8.46 53.36
C VAL A 69 20.89 8.33 51.94
N SER A 70 21.02 7.16 51.30
CA SER A 70 20.52 6.90 49.94
C SER A 70 19.33 5.93 49.89
N SER A 71 18.65 5.77 51.02
CA SER A 71 17.41 4.99 51.18
C SER A 71 16.18 5.66 50.58
N GLU A 72 15.16 4.86 50.28
CA GLU A 72 13.91 5.37 49.75
C GLU A 72 13.18 6.23 50.78
N GLU A 73 13.29 5.88 52.06
CA GLU A 73 12.74 6.59 53.21
C GLU A 73 13.35 8.00 53.34
N ILE A 74 14.67 8.15 53.22
CA ILE A 74 15.35 9.46 53.26
C ILE A 74 15.04 10.29 52.00
N CYS A 75 14.85 9.64 50.86
CA CYS A 75 14.38 10.33 49.65
C CYS A 75 12.92 10.80 49.85
N TYR A 76 12.06 9.95 50.41
CA TYR A 76 10.65 10.22 50.68
C TYR A 76 10.47 11.38 51.66
N SER A 77 11.24 11.46 52.75
CA SER A 77 11.16 12.55 53.73
C SER A 77 11.54 13.93 53.19
N CYS A 78 12.19 14.02 52.02
CA CYS A 78 12.36 15.29 51.31
C CYS A 78 11.20 15.56 50.35
N HIS A 79 10.66 14.49 49.75
CA HIS A 79 9.59 14.54 48.75
C HIS A 79 8.17 14.57 49.33
N ASP A 80 7.99 14.43 50.65
CA ASP A 80 6.68 14.29 51.33
C ASP A 80 5.95 15.62 51.61
N GLY A 81 6.59 16.74 51.27
CA GLY A 81 6.12 18.08 51.59
C GLY A 81 7.05 18.88 52.50
N TYR A 82 7.99 18.23 53.20
CA TYR A 82 8.94 18.95 54.06
C TYR A 82 9.93 19.82 53.27
N VAL A 83 10.48 19.31 52.15
CA VAL A 83 11.30 20.11 51.22
C VAL A 83 10.50 20.48 49.96
N ASN A 84 9.83 19.50 49.34
CA ASN A 84 8.94 19.74 48.19
C ASN A 84 8.00 18.55 47.98
N ASP A 85 6.66 18.72 48.10
CA ASP A 85 5.74 17.60 47.86
C ASP A 85 5.75 17.20 46.37
N SER A 86 6.36 16.06 46.11
CA SER A 86 6.43 15.45 44.80
C SER A 86 6.14 13.95 44.84
N ARG A 87 5.47 13.49 45.91
CA ARG A 87 4.94 12.12 46.03
C ARG A 87 4.05 11.73 44.86
N TYR A 88 3.23 12.69 44.41
CA TYR A 88 2.38 12.55 43.23
C TYR A 88 3.18 12.28 41.94
N VAL A 89 4.39 12.84 41.84
CA VAL A 89 5.23 12.75 40.63
C VAL A 89 6.08 11.47 40.64
N VAL A 90 6.57 11.04 41.81
CA VAL A 90 7.45 9.87 41.90
C VAL A 90 6.64 8.59 42.16
N TRP A 91 5.96 8.47 43.29
CA TRP A 91 5.37 7.23 43.78
C TRP A 91 3.92 6.93 43.36
N LYS A 92 3.14 7.90 42.88
CA LYS A 92 1.69 7.68 42.60
C LYS A 92 1.39 6.74 41.44
N TYR A 93 2.17 6.78 40.37
CA TYR A 93 1.96 5.96 39.16
C TYR A 93 3.20 5.11 38.85
N ASN A 94 3.36 4.62 37.63
CA ASN A 94 4.50 3.77 37.29
C ASN A 94 5.81 4.54 37.40
N GLN A 95 6.78 3.94 38.08
CA GLN A 95 8.16 4.42 38.15
C GLN A 95 9.14 3.35 37.63
N HIS A 96 10.36 3.77 37.28
CA HIS A 96 11.44 2.84 36.99
C HIS A 96 11.67 1.98 38.24
N LYS A 97 11.71 0.65 38.08
CA LYS A 97 11.78 -0.24 39.23
C LYS A 97 13.10 -0.06 39.97
N THR A 98 12.98 0.11 41.28
CA THR A 98 14.03 0.18 42.30
C THR A 98 13.95 -1.09 43.16
N PHE A 99 15.02 -1.38 43.91
CA PHE A 99 15.20 -2.57 44.74
C PHE A 99 14.99 -3.89 43.96
N VAL A 100 15.38 -3.88 42.68
CA VAL A 100 15.39 -5.05 41.79
C VAL A 100 16.77 -5.21 41.16
N LYS A 101 17.21 -6.46 41.00
CA LYS A 101 18.44 -6.78 40.26
C LYS A 101 18.27 -6.42 38.77
N PRO A 102 19.28 -5.83 38.10
CA PRO A 102 19.23 -5.63 36.66
C PRO A 102 18.96 -6.96 35.91
N SER A 103 18.07 -6.93 34.92
CA SER A 103 17.86 -8.08 34.05
C SER A 103 19.06 -8.29 33.11
N ASN A 104 19.24 -9.50 32.58
CA ASN A 104 20.30 -9.84 31.60
C ASN A 104 20.31 -8.95 30.34
N ASN A 105 19.24 -8.20 30.06
CA ASN A 105 19.16 -7.26 28.93
C ASN A 105 19.70 -5.85 29.24
N VAL A 106 20.16 -5.59 30.48
CA VAL A 106 20.57 -4.27 30.97
C VAL A 106 21.99 -4.33 31.51
N THR A 107 22.91 -3.54 30.94
CA THR A 107 24.32 -3.49 31.35
C THR A 107 24.56 -2.24 32.19
N VAL A 108 24.57 -2.35 33.52
CA VAL A 108 24.84 -1.19 34.40
C VAL A 108 26.35 -0.91 34.45
N PRO A 109 26.84 0.29 34.07
CA PRO A 109 28.26 0.64 34.15
C PRO A 109 28.72 0.77 35.60
N ALA A 110 29.99 0.46 35.87
CA ALA A 110 30.57 0.46 37.23
C ALA A 110 30.50 1.82 37.96
N ASP A 111 30.34 2.93 37.27
CA ASP A 111 30.21 4.28 37.86
C ASP A 111 28.75 4.70 38.14
N LEU A 112 27.78 3.81 37.92
CA LEU A 112 26.42 3.87 38.48
C LEU A 112 26.31 2.77 39.55
N PRO A 113 26.35 3.13 40.85
CA PRO A 113 26.41 2.13 41.91
C PRO A 113 25.10 1.34 42.00
N LEU A 114 25.22 0.03 42.19
CA LEU A 114 24.12 -0.83 42.62
C LEU A 114 24.07 -0.92 44.15
N SER A 115 23.01 -1.53 44.68
CA SER A 115 22.90 -1.78 46.11
C SER A 115 23.95 -2.79 46.59
N SER A 116 24.12 -2.94 47.90
CA SER A 116 24.89 -4.03 48.53
C SER A 116 24.37 -5.43 48.16
N ARG A 117 23.09 -5.53 47.73
CA ARG A 117 22.46 -6.73 47.17
C ARG A 117 22.51 -6.80 45.64
N SER A 118 23.23 -5.89 45.00
CA SER A 118 23.35 -5.72 43.53
C SER A 118 22.04 -5.33 42.82
N GLU A 119 21.20 -4.52 43.47
CA GLU A 119 19.93 -4.01 42.91
C GLU A 119 20.08 -2.56 42.40
N ILE A 120 19.27 -2.18 41.41
CA ILE A 120 19.08 -0.76 41.05
C ILE A 120 18.27 -0.11 42.16
N TYR A 121 18.66 1.07 42.62
CA TYR A 121 17.93 1.84 43.63
C TYR A 121 18.05 3.36 43.32
N CYS A 122 17.41 4.22 44.11
CA CYS A 122 17.35 5.67 43.83
C CYS A 122 18.74 6.27 43.58
N GLY A 123 19.73 5.96 44.42
CA GLY A 123 21.09 6.46 44.29
C GLY A 123 21.93 5.86 43.14
N THR A 124 21.44 4.86 42.40
CA THR A 124 22.05 4.43 41.14
C THR A 124 22.02 5.57 40.12
N CYS A 125 20.85 6.23 40.00
CA CYS A 125 20.63 7.38 39.13
C CYS A 125 20.89 8.71 39.82
N HIS A 126 20.60 8.79 41.13
CA HIS A 126 20.66 10.02 41.91
C HIS A 126 21.91 10.16 42.79
N SER A 127 22.26 11.40 43.14
CA SER A 127 23.30 11.75 44.12
C SER A 127 23.11 13.19 44.55
N ALA A 128 23.07 13.46 45.87
CA ALA A 128 23.11 14.82 46.40
C ALA A 128 24.43 15.56 46.06
N HIS A 129 25.50 14.79 45.82
CA HIS A 129 26.79 15.27 45.31
C HIS A 129 26.89 15.09 43.77
N GLY A 130 25.76 15.13 43.07
CA GLY A 130 25.67 14.96 41.62
C GLY A 130 26.24 16.14 40.84
N VAL A 131 26.85 15.84 39.69
CA VAL A 131 27.32 16.85 38.70
C VAL A 131 26.32 17.06 37.55
N GLY A 132 25.07 16.64 37.75
CA GLY A 132 23.98 16.77 36.80
C GLY A 132 23.53 18.22 36.57
N ALA A 133 22.51 18.38 35.74
CA ALA A 133 21.64 19.55 35.73
C ALA A 133 20.20 19.04 35.90
N ALA A 134 19.34 19.83 36.57
CA ALA A 134 17.91 19.52 36.63
C ALA A 134 17.31 19.49 35.21
N ALA A 135 16.24 18.72 35.02
CA ALA A 135 15.66 18.49 33.69
C ALA A 135 15.03 19.76 33.05
N ASP A 136 14.77 20.78 33.85
CA ASP A 136 14.22 22.09 33.47
C ASP A 136 15.30 23.19 33.30
N GLY A 137 16.58 22.87 33.54
CA GLY A 137 17.68 23.84 33.44
C GLY A 137 17.70 24.91 34.55
N SER A 138 16.91 24.76 35.61
CA SER A 138 16.84 25.72 36.73
C SER A 138 18.20 25.90 37.42
N ARG A 139 18.80 27.09 37.27
CA ARG A 139 19.98 27.53 38.03
C ARG A 139 19.54 28.19 39.33
N GLY A 140 19.11 27.40 40.31
CA GLY A 140 18.63 27.93 41.58
C GLY A 140 18.71 26.94 42.74
N GLY A 141 19.72 27.09 43.59
CA GLY A 141 19.55 26.86 45.03
C GLY A 141 19.43 25.44 45.57
N MET A 142 19.75 24.38 44.82
CA MET A 142 20.16 23.08 45.37
C MET A 142 20.85 22.25 44.29
N THR A 143 21.77 21.35 44.67
CA THR A 143 22.55 20.56 43.69
C THR A 143 21.63 19.68 42.85
N SER A 144 21.94 19.55 41.55
CA SER A 144 21.19 18.64 40.70
C SER A 144 21.37 17.21 41.18
N PHE A 145 20.29 16.61 41.66
CA PHE A 145 20.29 15.27 42.20
C PHE A 145 20.62 14.16 41.17
N PHE A 146 20.97 14.45 39.91
CA PHE A 146 21.42 13.40 38.98
C PHE A 146 22.92 13.13 39.12
N ARG A 147 23.29 11.85 39.29
CA ARG A 147 24.68 11.38 39.38
C ARG A 147 25.51 11.71 38.13
N LYS A 148 24.87 11.81 36.96
CA LYS A 148 25.46 12.20 35.67
C LYS A 148 24.48 13.10 34.90
N LYS A 149 24.98 14.02 34.08
CA LYS A 149 24.15 14.86 33.19
C LYS A 149 23.35 13.98 32.21
N ASN A 150 22.02 14.06 32.28
CA ASN A 150 21.10 13.29 31.42
C ASN A 150 20.65 14.10 30.19
N VAL A 151 21.60 14.49 29.35
CA VAL A 151 21.33 15.22 28.09
C VAL A 151 20.77 14.27 27.03
N ASP A 152 19.61 14.59 26.45
CA ASP A 152 18.95 13.77 25.42
C ASP A 152 18.79 12.29 25.82
N SER A 153 18.44 12.00 27.07
CA SER A 153 18.40 10.63 27.62
C SER A 153 19.75 9.89 27.58
N SER A 154 20.88 10.60 27.71
CA SER A 154 22.23 10.02 27.77
C SER A 154 22.37 9.00 28.90
N LEU A 155 21.75 9.24 30.07
CA LEU A 155 21.82 8.35 31.23
C LEU A 155 21.13 7.01 30.95
N CYS A 156 19.95 7.04 30.31
CA CYS A 156 19.20 5.83 29.94
C CYS A 156 20.03 4.92 29.02
N LYS A 157 20.72 5.52 28.04
CA LYS A 157 21.55 4.81 27.05
C LYS A 157 22.77 4.13 27.63
N ARG A 158 23.20 4.50 28.84
CA ARG A 158 24.32 3.84 29.54
C ARG A 158 23.98 2.43 29.99
N CYS A 159 22.71 2.17 30.28
CA CYS A 159 22.20 0.88 30.76
C CYS A 159 21.40 0.12 29.68
N HIS A 160 20.59 0.84 28.89
CA HIS A 160 19.78 0.29 27.80
C HIS A 160 20.50 0.41 26.45
N THR A 161 21.65 -0.24 26.34
CA THR A 161 22.53 -0.16 25.15
C THR A 161 21.89 -0.77 23.90
N ASN A 162 21.16 -1.88 24.06
CA ASN A 162 20.48 -2.58 22.96
C ASN A 162 19.32 -1.75 22.38
N GLU A 163 18.48 -1.17 23.24
CA GLU A 163 17.39 -0.28 22.83
C GLU A 163 17.91 1.06 22.26
N ALA A 164 19.08 1.52 22.71
CA ALA A 164 19.73 2.71 22.17
C ALA A 164 20.25 2.52 20.73
N ASP A 165 20.71 1.32 20.39
CA ASP A 165 21.08 0.92 19.02
C ASP A 165 19.86 0.41 18.23
N TYR A 166 18.96 1.35 17.92
CA TYR A 166 17.74 1.07 17.15
C TYR A 166 18.01 0.54 15.73
N LEU A 167 19.21 0.74 15.16
CA LEU A 167 19.55 0.22 13.83
C LEU A 167 19.82 -1.28 13.89
N ARG A 168 20.56 -1.75 14.90
CA ARG A 168 20.79 -3.18 15.15
C ARG A 168 19.54 -3.90 15.64
N SER A 169 18.74 -3.27 16.50
CA SER A 169 17.56 -3.89 17.13
C SER A 169 16.25 -3.74 16.33
N ASN A 170 16.29 -3.20 15.10
CA ASN A 170 15.11 -2.78 14.34
C ASN A 170 14.13 -1.91 15.17
N GLY A 171 14.65 -1.10 16.09
CA GLY A 171 13.86 -0.24 16.98
C GLY A 171 13.33 1.02 16.31
N HIS A 172 12.48 1.75 17.04
CA HIS A 172 11.96 3.04 16.61
C HIS A 172 13.11 4.05 16.46
N PRO A 173 13.20 4.79 15.34
CA PRO A 173 14.30 5.74 15.15
C PRO A 173 14.40 6.79 16.26
N LEU A 174 15.58 6.86 16.87
CA LEU A 174 15.96 7.90 17.83
C LEU A 174 16.90 8.92 17.17
N LYS A 175 17.03 10.10 17.78
CA LYS A 175 17.92 11.20 17.33
C LYS A 175 17.63 11.71 15.90
N LYS A 176 16.37 11.66 15.45
CA LYS A 176 15.94 12.22 14.15
C LYS A 176 14.91 13.32 14.36
N ALA A 177 15.16 14.48 13.77
CA ALA A 177 14.17 15.55 13.60
C ALA A 177 13.40 15.33 12.29
N ALA A 178 12.50 14.33 12.27
CA ALA A 178 11.81 13.90 11.06
C ALA A 178 10.48 14.64 10.78
N PHE A 179 9.86 15.21 11.81
CA PHE A 179 8.58 15.95 11.76
C PHE A 179 8.42 16.81 13.02
N LYS A 180 7.49 17.78 13.02
CA LYS A 180 7.19 18.59 14.22
C LYS A 180 6.63 17.68 15.32
N LEU A 181 7.26 17.62 16.49
CA LEU A 181 6.69 16.88 17.62
C LEU A 181 5.45 17.63 18.15
N PRO A 182 4.35 16.91 18.45
CA PRO A 182 3.13 17.51 18.98
C PRO A 182 3.35 18.00 20.41
N GLU A 183 2.76 19.14 20.74
CA GLU A 183 2.87 19.77 22.06
C GLU A 183 2.20 18.94 23.15
N THR A 184 1.14 18.22 22.78
CA THR A 184 0.40 17.29 23.64
C THR A 184 1.25 16.15 24.23
N LEU A 185 2.41 15.81 23.64
CA LEU A 185 3.33 14.87 24.29
C LEU A 185 3.99 15.48 25.54
N PHE A 186 4.33 16.76 25.51
CA PHE A 186 4.96 17.45 26.64
C PHE A 186 3.96 17.70 27.76
N GLU A 187 2.69 17.99 27.42
CA GLU A 187 1.57 18.02 28.37
C GLU A 187 1.36 16.68 29.10
N LEU A 188 1.59 15.55 28.41
CA LEU A 188 1.57 14.20 29.00
C LEU A 188 2.85 13.87 29.81
N GLY A 189 3.80 14.78 29.92
CA GLY A 189 5.02 14.63 30.70
C GLY A 189 6.21 14.01 29.95
N SER A 190 6.20 14.01 28.62
CA SER A 190 7.43 13.80 27.83
C SER A 190 8.41 14.96 28.01
N VAL A 191 9.71 14.70 27.81
CA VAL A 191 10.77 15.73 27.85
C VAL A 191 11.27 16.00 26.41
N PRO A 192 11.41 17.28 26.00
CA PRO A 192 12.00 17.63 24.72
C PRO A 192 13.52 17.34 24.70
N GLY A 193 14.06 17.00 23.54
CA GLY A 193 15.51 17.01 23.31
C GLY A 193 16.06 18.44 23.19
N GLN A 194 17.39 18.58 23.31
CA GLN A 194 18.06 19.88 23.16
C GLN A 194 17.84 20.51 21.78
N GLU A 195 17.83 19.69 20.73
CA GLU A 195 17.43 20.15 19.39
C GLU A 195 15.92 20.00 19.22
N LYS A 196 15.29 21.03 18.64
CA LYS A 196 13.86 21.03 18.34
C LYS A 196 13.47 19.80 17.51
N ASN A 197 12.39 19.13 17.91
CA ASN A 197 11.86 17.91 17.28
C ASN A 197 12.74 16.64 17.38
N LYS A 198 13.80 16.63 18.19
CA LYS A 198 14.66 15.45 18.37
C LYS A 198 13.98 14.40 19.25
N ILE A 199 13.67 13.24 18.67
CA ILE A 199 13.12 12.08 19.40
C ILE A 199 14.20 11.47 20.32
N ILE A 200 13.92 11.43 21.62
CA ILE A 200 14.76 10.85 22.67
C ILE A 200 13.96 9.81 23.48
N CYS A 201 14.60 9.06 24.38
CA CYS A 201 13.90 8.04 25.19
C CYS A 201 12.78 8.67 26.03
N GLN A 202 13.04 9.86 26.58
CA GLN A 202 12.09 10.64 27.36
C GLN A 202 10.99 11.32 26.52
N SER A 203 10.99 11.18 25.19
CA SER A 203 9.84 11.57 24.35
C SER A 203 8.68 10.57 24.49
N CYS A 204 8.96 9.35 24.97
CA CYS A 204 7.98 8.26 25.13
C CYS A 204 7.90 7.73 26.58
N HIS A 205 9.00 7.79 27.32
CA HIS A 205 9.10 7.24 28.68
C HIS A 205 9.28 8.31 29.74
N LYS A 206 8.67 8.10 30.91
CA LYS A 206 8.76 9.00 32.06
C LYS A 206 9.17 8.19 33.29
N VAL A 207 10.39 8.44 33.80
CA VAL A 207 11.02 7.63 34.86
C VAL A 207 10.19 7.60 36.15
N HIS A 208 9.46 8.68 36.43
CA HIS A 208 8.68 8.92 37.63
C HIS A 208 7.24 9.27 37.26
N GLY A 209 6.24 8.58 37.83
CA GLY A 209 4.83 8.92 37.65
C GLY A 209 4.34 8.84 36.20
N ALA A 210 4.74 7.78 35.47
CA ALA A 210 4.23 7.41 34.16
C ALA A 210 2.82 6.80 34.27
N GLN A 211 1.89 7.23 33.42
CA GLN A 211 0.53 6.68 33.42
C GLN A 211 0.45 5.29 32.76
N GLY A 212 1.32 5.02 31.78
CA GLY A 212 1.34 3.75 31.05
C GLY A 212 2.29 2.71 31.63
N ASP A 213 2.01 1.45 31.33
CA ASP A 213 2.88 0.31 31.62
C ASP A 213 4.29 0.52 31.02
N LYS A 214 5.31 -0.12 31.61
CA LYS A 214 6.73 -0.01 31.18
C LYS A 214 7.19 1.45 31.10
N ILE A 215 6.76 2.25 32.08
CA ILE A 215 7.05 3.68 32.26
C ILE A 215 6.74 4.55 31.03
N ALA A 216 5.70 4.23 30.25
CA ALA A 216 5.24 5.07 29.15
C ALA A 216 4.46 6.31 29.65
N VAL A 217 4.63 7.46 28.99
CA VAL A 217 3.97 8.72 29.39
C VAL A 217 2.43 8.62 29.45
N VAL A 218 1.84 7.76 28.62
CA VAL A 218 0.39 7.53 28.50
C VAL A 218 0.09 6.03 28.39
N ASP A 219 -1.08 5.58 28.86
CA ASP A 219 -1.56 4.22 28.58
C ASP A 219 -1.67 3.99 27.06
N ASN A 220 -1.09 2.87 26.60
CA ASN A 220 -0.92 2.60 25.18
C ASN A 220 -1.70 1.38 24.66
N LYS A 221 -2.66 0.84 25.44
CA LYS A 221 -3.53 -0.29 25.03
C LYS A 221 -4.45 0.05 23.85
N SER A 222 -4.61 1.33 23.54
CA SER A 222 -5.24 1.83 22.30
C SER A 222 -4.29 2.59 21.39
N SER A 223 -2.97 2.35 21.51
CA SER A 223 -1.91 2.98 20.71
C SER A 223 -1.87 4.53 20.75
N LYS A 224 -2.39 5.15 21.83
CA LYS A 224 -2.47 6.61 22.02
C LYS A 224 -1.12 7.32 21.84
N LEU A 225 -0.03 6.74 22.35
CA LEU A 225 1.33 7.27 22.22
C LEU A 225 1.78 7.29 20.74
N CYS A 226 1.40 6.26 19.98
CA CYS A 226 1.72 6.17 18.57
C CYS A 226 0.95 7.24 17.77
N THR A 227 -0.38 7.33 17.99
CA THR A 227 -1.26 8.25 17.26
C THR A 227 -1.03 9.73 17.58
N ALA A 228 -0.38 10.06 18.70
CA ALA A 228 0.03 11.44 19.00
C ALA A 228 0.96 12.00 17.89
N CYS A 229 1.90 11.19 17.41
CA CYS A 229 2.80 11.53 16.29
C CYS A 229 2.29 11.06 14.93
N HIS A 230 1.68 9.86 14.89
CA HIS A 230 1.27 9.17 13.66
C HIS A 230 -0.23 9.35 13.40
N THR A 231 -0.66 10.61 13.29
CA THR A 231 -2.08 10.98 13.14
C THR A 231 -2.71 10.37 11.88
N PHE A 232 -2.00 10.38 10.75
CA PHE A 232 -2.44 9.77 9.48
C PHE A 232 -2.58 8.24 9.52
N GLN A 233 -2.08 7.58 10.55
CA GLN A 233 -2.21 6.13 10.73
C GLN A 233 -3.38 5.75 11.66
N LYS A 234 -4.09 6.73 12.22
CA LYS A 234 -5.28 6.51 13.08
C LYS A 234 -6.38 5.75 12.34
N ASP A 235 -6.55 5.97 11.04
CA ASP A 235 -7.58 5.36 10.19
C ASP A 235 -7.49 3.82 10.08
N LEU A 236 -6.41 3.21 10.61
CA LEU A 236 -6.32 1.77 10.83
C LEU A 236 -7.29 1.27 11.92
N ILE A 237 -7.51 2.07 12.96
CA ILE A 237 -8.24 1.71 14.18
C ILE A 237 -9.73 1.54 13.86
N GLY A 238 -10.36 0.47 14.35
CA GLY A 238 -11.74 0.12 14.01
C GLY A 238 -11.92 -0.65 12.69
N THR A 239 -10.91 -0.69 11.81
CA THR A 239 -10.97 -1.46 10.56
C THR A 239 -10.70 -2.96 10.79
N LYS A 240 -10.82 -3.78 9.72
CA LYS A 240 -10.44 -5.20 9.75
C LYS A 240 -8.96 -5.47 10.05
N HIS A 241 -8.08 -4.46 9.99
CA HIS A 241 -6.68 -4.57 10.40
C HIS A 241 -6.41 -4.08 11.85
N ASP A 242 -7.43 -3.60 12.57
CA ASP A 242 -7.37 -3.52 14.03
C ASP A 242 -7.50 -4.95 14.60
N LEU A 243 -6.37 -5.59 14.85
CA LEU A 243 -6.36 -7.02 15.22
C LEU A 243 -7.06 -7.31 16.55
N ARG A 244 -7.34 -6.30 17.39
CA ARG A 244 -8.23 -6.44 18.57
C ARG A 244 -9.66 -6.86 18.19
N LEU A 245 -10.07 -6.60 16.95
CA LEU A 245 -11.41 -6.88 16.44
C LEU A 245 -11.43 -8.11 15.52
N SER A 246 -10.37 -8.33 14.72
CA SER A 246 -10.33 -9.39 13.71
C SER A 246 -9.56 -10.64 14.12
N LEU A 247 -8.58 -10.52 15.03
CA LEU A 247 -7.72 -11.61 15.49
C LEU A 247 -7.32 -11.36 16.98
N PRO A 248 -8.28 -11.30 17.92
CA PRO A 248 -8.04 -10.81 19.29
C PRO A 248 -7.04 -11.67 20.08
N ASP A 249 -7.07 -13.00 19.88
CA ASP A 249 -6.20 -13.95 20.58
C ASP A 249 -4.78 -14.01 20.00
N GLU A 250 -4.55 -13.42 18.82
CA GLU A 250 -3.25 -13.46 18.15
C GLU A 250 -2.20 -12.65 18.89
N LYS A 251 -1.01 -13.24 18.97
CA LYS A 251 0.15 -12.66 19.65
C LYS A 251 1.19 -12.14 18.66
N ASN A 252 1.77 -11.01 19.00
CA ASN A 252 2.94 -10.47 18.30
C ASN A 252 4.23 -11.21 18.70
N SER A 253 5.37 -10.86 18.10
CA SER A 253 6.68 -11.48 18.38
C SER A 253 7.17 -11.33 19.83
N LYS A 254 6.49 -10.53 20.67
CA LYS A 254 6.73 -10.38 22.10
C LYS A 254 5.72 -11.13 22.98
N GLN A 255 4.96 -12.05 22.38
CA GLN A 255 3.91 -12.83 23.04
C GLN A 255 2.75 -11.99 23.60
N GLN A 256 2.58 -10.76 23.09
CA GLN A 256 1.52 -9.85 23.53
C GLN A 256 0.33 -9.91 22.58
N GLN A 257 -0.88 -9.98 23.13
CA GLN A 257 -2.12 -9.81 22.37
C GLN A 257 -2.29 -8.35 21.92
N ALA A 258 -3.11 -8.13 20.90
CA ALA A 258 -3.46 -6.79 20.43
C ALA A 258 -4.18 -5.94 21.51
N SER A 259 -4.83 -6.58 22.48
CA SER A 259 -5.43 -5.96 23.67
C SER A 259 -4.38 -5.33 24.63
N GLU A 260 -3.17 -5.90 24.66
CA GLU A 260 -2.06 -5.46 25.51
C GLU A 260 -1.14 -4.46 24.79
N SER A 261 -0.88 -4.69 23.49
CA SER A 261 0.02 -3.85 22.68
C SER A 261 -0.67 -2.68 21.98
N GLY A 262 -2.00 -2.73 21.90
CA GLY A 262 -2.83 -1.85 21.05
C GLY A 262 -2.74 -2.17 19.55
N PRO A 263 -3.59 -1.51 18.71
CA PRO A 263 -3.67 -1.74 17.27
C PRO A 263 -2.33 -1.66 16.54
N CYS A 264 -1.55 -0.60 16.81
CA CYS A 264 -0.25 -0.41 16.17
C CYS A 264 0.76 -1.45 16.69
N GLY A 265 0.70 -1.81 17.97
CA GLY A 265 1.63 -2.74 18.61
C GLY A 265 1.50 -4.21 18.15
N ALA A 266 0.35 -4.57 17.57
CA ALA A 266 0.14 -5.89 16.97
C ALA A 266 1.00 -6.10 15.71
N CYS A 267 1.27 -5.01 14.96
CA CYS A 267 2.07 -5.01 13.73
C CYS A 267 3.48 -4.39 13.90
N HIS A 268 3.63 -3.43 14.81
CA HIS A 268 4.84 -2.62 15.00
C HIS A 268 5.35 -2.67 16.46
N THR A 269 6.49 -3.31 16.67
CA THR A 269 7.17 -3.43 17.96
C THR A 269 8.29 -2.39 18.10
N PRO A 270 8.21 -1.40 19.01
CA PRO A 270 9.16 -0.26 19.03
C PRO A 270 10.61 -0.59 19.43
N HIS A 271 10.88 -1.70 20.09
CA HIS A 271 12.23 -2.11 20.54
C HIS A 271 12.44 -3.58 20.23
N ASN A 272 13.61 -4.00 19.72
CA ASN A 272 13.92 -5.40 19.42
C ASN A 272 12.84 -6.05 18.53
N ALA A 273 12.57 -5.44 17.37
CA ALA A 273 11.60 -5.96 16.40
C ALA A 273 12.22 -7.04 15.51
N VAL A 274 11.40 -7.99 15.08
CA VAL A 274 11.82 -9.08 14.20
C VAL A 274 12.23 -8.57 12.82
N GLY A 275 11.43 -7.66 12.25
CA GLY A 275 11.67 -7.13 10.90
C GLY A 275 11.90 -5.64 10.83
N LYS A 276 12.38 -5.19 9.67
CA LYS A 276 12.45 -3.78 9.29
C LYS A 276 11.08 -3.12 9.44
N LYS A 277 11.04 -1.80 9.64
CA LYS A 277 9.81 -1.02 9.90
C LYS A 277 9.05 -1.52 11.15
N LEU A 278 9.79 -1.95 12.17
CA LEU A 278 9.26 -2.44 13.46
C LEU A 278 8.43 -3.73 13.34
N TRP A 279 8.49 -4.46 12.22
CA TRP A 279 7.54 -5.54 11.95
C TRP A 279 7.57 -6.62 13.03
N ALA A 280 6.41 -6.90 13.61
CA ALA A 280 6.24 -7.68 14.83
C ALA A 280 5.92 -9.17 14.59
N ARG A 281 6.19 -9.68 13.39
CA ARG A 281 6.00 -11.10 13.00
C ARG A 281 7.19 -11.56 12.14
N HIS A 282 7.48 -12.85 12.11
CA HIS A 282 8.52 -13.40 11.23
C HIS A 282 7.98 -13.48 9.79
N PRO A 283 8.56 -12.78 8.81
CA PRO A 283 8.15 -12.89 7.41
C PRO A 283 8.59 -14.25 6.84
N GLY A 284 7.79 -14.80 5.92
CA GLY A 284 8.18 -15.98 5.14
C GLY A 284 9.29 -15.67 4.11
N PRO A 285 9.78 -16.69 3.39
CA PRO A 285 10.78 -16.50 2.33
C PRO A 285 10.22 -15.70 1.14
N GLY A 286 11.01 -14.76 0.60
CA GLY A 286 10.63 -13.95 -0.57
C GLY A 286 10.78 -12.44 -0.33
N ASP A 287 10.10 -11.62 -1.14
CA ASP A 287 10.15 -10.16 -0.97
C ASP A 287 9.38 -9.71 0.28
N LEU A 288 10.06 -8.95 1.13
CA LEU A 288 9.55 -8.50 2.43
C LEU A 288 8.25 -7.68 2.33
N ALA A 289 8.02 -6.92 1.26
CA ALA A 289 6.82 -6.09 1.11
C ALA A 289 5.55 -6.91 0.92
N SER A 290 5.64 -8.01 0.15
CA SER A 290 4.52 -8.94 0.00
C SER A 290 4.45 -9.91 1.19
N GLN A 291 5.59 -10.34 1.73
CA GLN A 291 5.63 -11.30 2.85
C GLN A 291 4.99 -10.75 4.14
N MET A 292 5.08 -9.45 4.43
CA MET A 292 4.33 -8.84 5.55
C MET A 292 2.82 -9.17 5.47
N CYS A 293 2.20 -9.02 4.29
CA CYS A 293 0.80 -9.37 4.07
C CYS A 293 0.58 -10.89 4.12
N LEU A 294 1.45 -11.67 3.49
CA LEU A 294 1.29 -13.13 3.37
C LEU A 294 1.44 -13.89 4.70
N THR A 295 2.06 -13.30 5.74
CA THR A 295 2.04 -13.90 7.10
C THR A 295 0.65 -14.07 7.70
N CYS A 296 -0.37 -13.37 7.18
CA CYS A 296 -1.77 -13.54 7.57
C CYS A 296 -2.68 -13.94 6.39
N HIS A 297 -2.41 -13.44 5.18
CA HIS A 297 -3.23 -13.65 3.97
C HIS A 297 -2.73 -14.78 3.03
N GLY A 298 -1.65 -15.47 3.40
CA GLY A 298 -1.15 -16.63 2.67
C GLY A 298 -2.07 -17.86 2.79
N LYS A 299 -1.83 -18.88 1.96
CA LYS A 299 -2.61 -20.12 1.95
C LYS A 299 -2.38 -20.99 3.20
N GLU A 300 -1.14 -21.04 3.69
CA GLU A 300 -0.72 -21.95 4.76
C GLU A 300 -0.79 -21.35 6.18
N THR A 301 -1.48 -20.22 6.37
CA THR A 301 -1.43 -19.45 7.63
C THR A 301 -2.41 -19.92 8.71
N GLY A 302 -3.30 -20.87 8.40
CA GLY A 302 -4.39 -21.30 9.28
C GLY A 302 -5.53 -20.28 9.48
N TYR A 303 -5.30 -18.98 9.19
CA TYR A 303 -6.30 -17.94 9.40
C TYR A 303 -7.45 -17.99 8.39
N LYS A 304 -8.66 -17.67 8.89
CA LYS A 304 -9.89 -17.43 8.12
C LYS A 304 -9.93 -15.99 7.57
N THR A 305 -8.85 -15.57 6.91
CA THR A 305 -8.68 -14.25 6.28
C THR A 305 -9.07 -14.28 4.80
N LYS A 306 -9.33 -13.11 4.18
CA LYS A 306 -9.40 -13.01 2.72
C LYS A 306 -8.04 -13.38 2.13
N ARG A 307 -8.00 -14.33 1.19
CA ARG A 307 -6.77 -14.82 0.55
C ARG A 307 -6.64 -14.32 -0.89
N ILE A 308 -5.43 -14.37 -1.42
CA ILE A 308 -5.20 -14.27 -2.86
C ILE A 308 -5.45 -15.65 -3.48
N GLY A 309 -6.35 -15.73 -4.46
CA GLY A 309 -6.65 -16.95 -5.19
C GLY A 309 -5.60 -17.25 -6.26
N ASP A 310 -5.71 -18.43 -6.89
CA ASP A 310 -4.75 -18.91 -7.90
C ASP A 310 -4.59 -17.94 -9.07
N TYR A 311 -5.68 -17.30 -9.49
CA TYR A 311 -5.68 -16.19 -10.43
C TYR A 311 -5.80 -14.87 -9.67
N SER A 312 -4.66 -14.25 -9.42
CA SER A 312 -4.53 -12.93 -8.79
C SER A 312 -3.50 -12.08 -9.54
N HIS A 313 -3.61 -10.75 -9.42
CA HIS A 313 -2.71 -9.81 -10.07
C HIS A 313 -1.27 -10.05 -9.60
N PRO A 314 -0.28 -10.12 -10.52
CA PRO A 314 1.09 -10.43 -10.15
C PRO A 314 1.68 -9.39 -9.19
N VAL A 315 2.41 -9.89 -8.20
CA VAL A 315 3.25 -9.13 -7.26
C VAL A 315 4.67 -9.69 -7.32
N ASN A 316 5.63 -8.94 -6.79
CA ASN A 316 7.05 -9.19 -6.94
C ASN A 316 7.52 -9.31 -8.41
N VAL A 317 6.90 -8.54 -9.31
CA VAL A 317 7.29 -8.40 -10.73
C VAL A 317 7.83 -7.00 -11.01
N LEU A 318 8.71 -6.87 -12.02
CA LEU A 318 9.04 -5.54 -12.56
C LEU A 318 7.80 -4.94 -13.22
N SER A 319 7.66 -3.62 -13.19
CA SER A 319 6.63 -2.96 -13.99
C SER A 319 6.91 -3.20 -15.48
N SER A 320 5.95 -3.76 -16.21
CA SER A 320 6.04 -3.99 -17.65
C SER A 320 5.84 -2.70 -18.47
N ALA A 321 5.63 -1.56 -17.82
CA ALA A 321 5.44 -0.29 -18.49
C ALA A 321 6.75 0.16 -19.16
N LYS A 322 6.76 0.14 -20.50
CA LYS A 322 7.74 0.87 -21.32
C LYS A 322 7.58 2.40 -21.19
N THR A 323 6.47 2.85 -20.61
CA THR A 323 6.20 4.23 -20.22
C THR A 323 6.57 4.48 -18.75
N ALA A 324 6.79 5.74 -18.39
CA ALA A 324 7.37 6.14 -17.11
C ALA A 324 6.70 5.50 -15.87
N SER A 325 7.51 5.23 -14.84
CA SER A 325 7.07 4.72 -13.53
C SER A 325 5.77 5.39 -13.06
N PRO A 326 4.79 4.64 -12.53
CA PRO A 326 3.52 5.20 -12.08
C PRO A 326 3.76 6.35 -11.10
N ARG A 327 3.16 7.51 -11.38
CA ARG A 327 3.43 8.76 -10.65
C ARG A 327 2.79 8.75 -9.27
N LYS A 328 1.64 8.06 -9.13
CA LYS A 328 0.82 8.01 -7.92
C LYS A 328 0.97 6.71 -7.12
N LEU A 329 1.36 5.59 -7.76
CA LEU A 329 1.51 4.29 -7.09
C LEU A 329 2.99 3.99 -6.81
N PRO A 330 3.39 3.75 -5.54
CA PRO A 330 4.79 3.49 -5.20
C PRO A 330 5.23 2.08 -5.62
N LEU A 331 6.35 1.99 -6.32
CA LEU A 331 7.10 0.74 -6.52
C LEU A 331 8.15 0.56 -5.42
N PHE A 332 8.55 -0.69 -5.15
CA PHE A 332 9.39 -1.02 -3.99
C PHE A 332 10.62 -1.86 -4.38
N SER A 333 11.79 -1.50 -3.87
CA SER A 333 12.96 -2.37 -3.92
C SER A 333 12.94 -3.37 -2.77
N ALA A 334 13.78 -4.42 -2.88
CA ALA A 334 14.01 -5.36 -1.80
C ALA A 334 14.26 -4.64 -0.46
N GLY A 335 13.50 -5.00 0.57
CA GLY A 335 13.62 -4.41 1.91
C GLY A 335 12.81 -3.13 2.18
N LEU A 336 11.61 -2.99 1.59
CA LEU A 336 10.59 -1.98 1.95
C LEU A 336 10.93 -0.51 1.63
N LYS A 337 11.90 -0.25 0.75
CA LYS A 337 12.20 1.11 0.29
C LYS A 337 11.40 1.41 -0.98
N ARG A 338 10.75 2.58 -1.03
CA ARG A 338 10.15 3.10 -2.27
C ARG A 338 11.28 3.38 -3.28
N ASN A 339 11.12 2.91 -4.51
CA ASN A 339 12.07 3.10 -5.59
C ASN A 339 11.28 3.10 -6.93
N PRO A 340 11.39 4.13 -7.79
CA PRO A 340 10.75 4.14 -9.11
C PRO A 340 11.14 2.94 -10.00
N ALA A 341 12.38 2.44 -9.89
CA ALA A 341 12.84 1.21 -10.55
C ALA A 341 12.55 -0.07 -9.74
N GLY A 342 11.65 0.02 -8.75
CA GLY A 342 11.24 -1.09 -7.91
C GLY A 342 10.29 -2.07 -8.59
N ARG A 343 9.90 -3.09 -7.84
CA ARG A 343 8.91 -4.10 -8.23
C ARG A 343 7.52 -3.69 -7.75
N VAL A 344 6.50 -4.17 -8.44
CA VAL A 344 5.09 -4.11 -7.99
C VAL A 344 4.94 -5.05 -6.79
N GLN A 345 4.37 -4.57 -5.69
CA GLN A 345 4.13 -5.35 -4.47
C GLN A 345 2.71 -5.06 -3.95
N CYS A 346 2.21 -5.81 -2.96
CA CYS A 346 0.90 -5.54 -2.36
C CYS A 346 0.74 -4.06 -1.92
N LEU A 347 1.81 -3.48 -1.35
CA LEU A 347 1.87 -2.08 -0.91
C LEU A 347 1.88 -1.04 -2.06
N THR A 348 2.00 -1.47 -3.32
CA THR A 348 1.88 -0.59 -4.49
C THR A 348 0.44 -0.13 -4.67
N CYS A 349 -0.53 -1.04 -4.56
CA CYS A 349 -1.95 -0.71 -4.65
C CYS A 349 -2.57 -0.38 -3.28
N HIS A 350 -2.13 -1.05 -2.21
CA HIS A 350 -2.69 -0.88 -0.87
C HIS A 350 -1.85 0.00 0.07
N ASP A 351 -2.53 0.69 0.99
CA ASP A 351 -1.94 1.22 2.22
C ASP A 351 -2.77 0.74 3.42
N VAL A 352 -2.22 -0.19 4.20
CA VAL A 352 -2.92 -0.78 5.36
C VAL A 352 -3.38 0.27 6.38
N HIS A 353 -2.76 1.45 6.41
CA HIS A 353 -3.08 2.52 7.35
C HIS A 353 -4.22 3.46 6.90
N ARG A 354 -4.77 3.26 5.70
CA ARG A 354 -5.81 4.10 5.10
C ARG A 354 -6.88 3.18 4.54
N TRP A 355 -8.13 3.28 5.03
CA TRP A 355 -9.22 2.45 4.52
C TRP A 355 -9.65 2.77 3.08
N ALA A 356 -9.75 4.05 2.74
CA ALA A 356 -10.18 4.50 1.42
C ALA A 356 -9.43 5.77 0.99
N PRO A 357 -9.18 5.98 -0.32
CA PRO A 357 -8.36 7.08 -0.81
C PRO A 357 -9.05 8.46 -0.75
N ASN A 358 -10.38 8.47 -0.74
CA ASN A 358 -11.22 9.68 -0.74
C ASN A 358 -11.95 9.88 0.59
N SER A 359 -11.62 9.13 1.65
CA SER A 359 -12.30 9.26 2.95
C SER A 359 -11.70 10.39 3.79
N THR A 360 -12.56 11.29 4.25
CA THR A 360 -12.36 12.15 5.42
C THR A 360 -13.17 11.68 6.64
N ALA A 361 -13.91 10.57 6.51
CA ALA A 361 -14.85 10.09 7.51
C ALA A 361 -14.15 9.29 8.63
N ASP A 362 -14.51 9.58 9.88
CA ASP A 362 -14.09 8.82 11.05
C ASP A 362 -14.75 7.43 11.00
N ILE A 363 -13.96 6.37 10.89
CA ILE A 363 -14.41 4.99 10.67
C ILE A 363 -14.87 4.38 12.01
N SER A 364 -15.82 5.05 12.65
CA SER A 364 -16.35 4.74 13.97
C SER A 364 -17.37 3.59 13.97
N THR A 365 -17.71 3.05 12.79
CA THR A 365 -18.72 2.00 12.61
C THR A 365 -18.10 0.65 12.24
N LYS A 366 -18.57 -0.40 12.91
CA LYS A 366 -18.00 -1.75 12.87
C LYS A 366 -18.22 -2.45 11.51
N HIS A 367 -17.25 -3.26 11.11
CA HIS A 367 -17.39 -4.37 10.15
C HIS A 367 -17.87 -4.06 8.72
N PHE A 368 -17.67 -2.86 8.17
CA PHE A 368 -17.95 -2.65 6.74
C PHE A 368 -17.09 -3.59 5.87
N GLU A 369 -17.73 -4.28 4.92
CA GLU A 369 -17.00 -5.06 3.92
C GLU A 369 -16.49 -4.14 2.82
N GLY A 370 -15.26 -4.36 2.38
CA GLY A 370 -14.64 -3.51 1.38
C GLY A 370 -14.98 -3.91 -0.05
N ASP A 371 -15.10 -2.91 -0.92
CA ASP A 371 -15.29 -3.02 -2.36
C ASP A 371 -14.08 -2.41 -3.14
N ALA A 372 -14.21 -2.28 -4.46
CA ALA A 372 -13.15 -1.80 -5.36
C ALA A 372 -12.91 -0.27 -5.33
N SER A 373 -13.70 0.51 -4.60
CA SER A 373 -13.45 1.93 -4.32
C SER A 373 -12.62 2.17 -3.04
N ASN A 374 -12.65 1.21 -2.11
CA ASN A 374 -12.05 1.31 -0.77
C ASN A 374 -11.05 0.15 -0.51
N SER A 375 -11.31 -0.80 0.40
CA SER A 375 -10.44 -1.97 0.64
C SER A 375 -8.93 -1.68 0.83
N PHE A 376 -8.61 -0.61 1.56
CA PHE A 376 -7.24 -0.12 1.77
C PHE A 376 -6.50 0.39 0.53
N LEU A 377 -7.21 0.77 -0.54
CA LEU A 377 -6.58 1.23 -1.79
C LEU A 377 -5.98 2.64 -1.69
N ARG A 378 -4.87 2.84 -2.42
CA ARG A 378 -4.23 4.16 -2.62
C ARG A 378 -4.96 5.04 -3.64
N ILE A 379 -5.68 4.42 -4.58
CA ILE A 379 -6.48 5.05 -5.63
C ILE A 379 -7.74 4.21 -5.80
N SER A 380 -8.93 4.84 -5.83
CA SER A 380 -10.21 4.14 -6.05
C SER A 380 -10.19 3.48 -7.43
N ASN A 381 -10.79 2.30 -7.62
CA ASN A 381 -11.00 1.77 -8.96
C ASN A 381 -12.33 2.23 -9.59
N SER A 382 -13.25 2.81 -8.82
CA SER A 382 -14.50 3.38 -9.35
C SER A 382 -14.43 4.92 -9.44
N PRO A 383 -15.11 5.54 -10.45
CA PRO A 383 -15.84 4.87 -11.53
C PRO A 383 -14.94 4.48 -12.72
N LEU A 384 -13.97 5.30 -13.12
CA LEU A 384 -13.26 5.13 -14.41
C LEU A 384 -12.00 4.26 -14.37
N SER A 385 -11.93 3.26 -13.49
CA SER A 385 -10.74 2.39 -13.31
C SER A 385 -9.39 3.12 -13.13
N PRO A 386 -9.29 4.27 -12.40
CA PRO A 386 -8.06 5.08 -12.40
C PRO A 386 -6.87 4.37 -11.74
N LEU A 387 -7.10 3.38 -10.86
CA LEU A 387 -6.06 2.49 -10.34
C LEU A 387 -5.40 1.64 -11.45
N CYS A 388 -6.18 1.09 -12.37
CA CYS A 388 -5.67 0.28 -13.49
C CYS A 388 -4.91 1.13 -14.52
N ILE A 389 -5.51 2.25 -14.98
CA ILE A 389 -4.95 3.07 -16.07
C ILE A 389 -3.77 3.98 -15.65
N GLU A 390 -3.42 4.02 -14.37
CA GLU A 390 -2.17 4.61 -13.87
C GLU A 390 -0.95 3.79 -14.36
N CYS A 391 -1.08 2.47 -14.49
CA CYS A 391 -0.06 1.59 -15.07
C CYS A 391 -0.40 1.20 -16.52
N HIS A 392 -1.63 0.75 -16.77
CA HIS A 392 -2.11 0.28 -18.08
C HIS A 392 -2.58 1.44 -18.98
N THR A 393 -1.70 2.44 -19.14
CA THR A 393 -1.97 3.68 -19.87
C THR A 393 -2.33 3.48 -21.34
N ASP A 394 -1.90 2.38 -21.93
CA ASP A 394 -2.19 1.95 -23.30
C ASP A 394 -3.62 1.41 -23.49
N LYS A 395 -4.35 1.11 -22.39
CA LYS A 395 -5.72 0.56 -22.43
C LYS A 395 -6.82 1.62 -22.30
N LYS A 396 -6.46 2.91 -22.32
CA LYS A 396 -7.40 4.04 -22.10
C LYS A 396 -8.50 4.17 -23.16
N GLN A 397 -8.34 3.58 -24.35
CA GLN A 397 -9.41 3.54 -25.36
C GLN A 397 -10.66 2.80 -24.86
N LEU A 398 -10.51 1.79 -23.99
CA LEU A 398 -11.62 1.00 -23.45
C LEU A 398 -12.75 1.87 -22.86
N MET A 399 -12.41 2.99 -22.19
CA MET A 399 -13.40 3.88 -21.57
C MET A 399 -14.33 4.56 -22.60
N ASN A 400 -13.93 4.59 -23.87
CA ASN A 400 -14.59 5.30 -24.97
C ASN A 400 -14.96 4.33 -26.10
N SER A 401 -15.43 3.13 -25.75
CA SER A 401 -15.77 2.04 -26.68
C SER A 401 -16.95 1.23 -26.17
N ASP A 402 -17.55 0.39 -27.01
CA ASP A 402 -18.73 -0.43 -26.64
C ASP A 402 -18.43 -1.50 -25.56
N HIS A 403 -17.16 -1.82 -25.31
CA HIS A 403 -16.73 -2.64 -24.18
C HIS A 403 -16.68 -1.86 -22.86
N ASN A 404 -16.97 -0.55 -22.86
CA ASN A 404 -17.32 0.16 -21.64
C ASN A 404 -18.73 -0.26 -21.20
N LEU A 405 -18.79 -1.36 -20.44
CA LEU A 405 -20.02 -1.93 -19.90
C LEU A 405 -20.80 -0.95 -19.00
N ASP A 406 -20.17 0.13 -18.50
CA ASP A 406 -20.84 1.21 -17.77
C ASP A 406 -21.86 1.97 -18.64
N VAL A 407 -21.69 1.91 -19.96
CA VAL A 407 -22.61 2.45 -20.97
C VAL A 407 -23.47 1.34 -21.57
N THR A 408 -22.86 0.21 -21.96
CA THR A 408 -23.55 -0.80 -22.79
C THR A 408 -24.30 -1.88 -22.01
N ALA A 409 -23.94 -2.13 -20.74
CA ALA A 409 -24.67 -3.05 -19.85
C ALA A 409 -24.40 -2.72 -18.36
N PRO A 410 -24.88 -1.56 -17.84
CA PRO A 410 -24.51 -1.06 -16.51
C PRO A 410 -24.94 -1.98 -15.35
N ASP A 411 -25.98 -2.79 -15.54
CA ASP A 411 -26.46 -3.78 -14.57
C ASP A 411 -25.65 -5.10 -14.58
N GLU A 412 -24.74 -5.28 -15.54
CA GLU A 412 -23.93 -6.49 -15.66
C GLU A 412 -22.95 -6.61 -14.49
N LYS A 413 -22.96 -7.77 -13.85
CA LYS A 413 -22.13 -8.05 -12.67
C LYS A 413 -20.96 -8.96 -13.01
N ASN A 414 -19.82 -8.68 -12.40
CA ASN A 414 -18.69 -9.59 -12.39
C ASN A 414 -18.89 -10.76 -11.38
N LEU A 415 -17.93 -11.68 -11.33
CA LEU A 415 -17.94 -12.85 -10.43
C LEU A 415 -18.05 -12.49 -8.94
N GLN A 416 -17.66 -11.28 -8.55
CA GLN A 416 -17.78 -10.77 -7.18
C GLN A 416 -19.12 -10.07 -6.90
N GLY A 417 -20.03 -10.02 -7.88
CA GLY A 417 -21.34 -9.39 -7.77
C GLY A 417 -21.34 -7.87 -7.98
N PHE A 418 -20.21 -7.28 -8.36
CA PHE A 418 -20.07 -5.84 -8.57
C PHE A 418 -20.40 -5.45 -10.02
N THR A 419 -21.14 -4.35 -10.18
CA THR A 419 -21.32 -3.65 -11.47
C THR A 419 -20.16 -2.69 -11.73
N THR A 420 -20.07 -2.14 -12.94
CA THR A 420 -19.07 -1.12 -13.31
C THR A 420 -19.11 0.12 -12.43
N GLY A 421 -20.27 0.54 -11.93
CA GLY A 421 -20.37 1.64 -10.96
C GLY A 421 -19.55 1.42 -9.68
N VAL A 422 -19.31 0.16 -9.28
CA VAL A 422 -18.49 -0.21 -8.11
C VAL A 422 -17.08 -0.67 -8.51
N SER A 423 -16.95 -1.52 -9.53
CA SER A 423 -15.66 -2.11 -9.92
C SER A 423 -14.89 -1.33 -10.98
N GLY A 424 -15.51 -0.32 -11.60
CA GLY A 424 -15.07 0.33 -12.83
C GLY A 424 -15.18 -0.58 -14.08
N PRO A 425 -15.07 -0.02 -15.29
CA PRO A 425 -15.16 -0.79 -16.55
C PRO A 425 -14.10 -1.89 -16.67
N CYS A 426 -12.87 -1.67 -16.20
CA CYS A 426 -11.87 -2.73 -16.16
C CYS A 426 -12.27 -3.87 -15.22
N GLY A 427 -12.98 -3.57 -14.12
CA GLY A 427 -13.44 -4.53 -13.13
C GLY A 427 -14.55 -5.47 -13.58
N ALA A 428 -15.24 -5.14 -14.68
CA ALA A 428 -16.24 -6.03 -15.29
C ALA A 428 -15.59 -7.18 -16.10
N CYS A 429 -14.34 -7.02 -16.52
CA CYS A 429 -13.57 -8.02 -17.28
C CYS A 429 -12.36 -8.57 -16.51
N HIS A 430 -11.80 -7.82 -15.55
CA HIS A 430 -10.63 -8.21 -14.76
C HIS A 430 -10.84 -8.06 -13.25
N ILE A 431 -10.67 -9.16 -12.50
CA ILE A 431 -10.71 -9.20 -11.04
C ILE A 431 -9.28 -9.36 -10.49
N PRO A 432 -8.74 -8.40 -9.70
CA PRO A 432 -7.35 -8.48 -9.23
C PRO A 432 -7.04 -9.61 -8.23
N HIS A 433 -8.04 -10.21 -7.58
CA HIS A 433 -7.86 -11.28 -6.60
C HIS A 433 -8.99 -12.31 -6.69
N ASN A 434 -8.67 -13.60 -6.81
CA ASN A 434 -9.65 -14.68 -6.97
C ASN A 434 -10.49 -14.53 -8.26
N ALA A 435 -9.83 -14.27 -9.39
CA ALA A 435 -10.45 -14.30 -10.71
C ALA A 435 -10.83 -15.73 -11.13
N ALA A 436 -11.69 -15.86 -12.15
CA ALA A 436 -12.13 -17.15 -12.68
C ALA A 436 -11.04 -17.89 -13.48
N GLY A 437 -10.03 -17.18 -13.99
CA GLY A 437 -9.04 -17.75 -14.89
C GLY A 437 -7.86 -16.82 -15.20
N LYS A 438 -7.03 -17.28 -16.15
CA LYS A 438 -5.87 -16.54 -16.68
C LYS A 438 -6.30 -15.15 -17.19
N ARG A 439 -5.34 -14.22 -17.28
CA ARG A 439 -5.59 -12.79 -17.59
C ARG A 439 -6.61 -12.11 -16.64
N LEU A 440 -6.76 -12.64 -15.42
CA LEU A 440 -7.63 -12.11 -14.36
C LEU A 440 -9.13 -12.13 -14.70
N TRP A 441 -9.58 -13.04 -15.58
CA TRP A 441 -10.94 -13.01 -16.12
C TRP A 441 -12.05 -12.95 -15.06
N ALA A 442 -12.95 -12.00 -15.22
CA ALA A 442 -13.92 -11.62 -14.18
C ALA A 442 -15.30 -12.28 -14.31
N LYS A 443 -15.51 -13.20 -15.26
CA LYS A 443 -16.78 -13.92 -15.45
C LYS A 443 -16.57 -15.43 -15.38
N ARG A 444 -17.64 -16.18 -15.13
CA ARG A 444 -17.61 -17.65 -15.12
C ARG A 444 -17.18 -18.16 -16.51
N LEU A 445 -16.19 -19.04 -16.53
CA LEU A 445 -15.83 -19.85 -17.69
C LEU A 445 -16.69 -21.12 -17.66
N ALA A 446 -17.36 -21.42 -18.77
CA ALA A 446 -18.23 -22.58 -18.91
C ALA A 446 -18.42 -22.92 -20.40
N GLY A 447 -18.21 -24.18 -20.75
CA GLY A 447 -18.34 -24.70 -22.11
C GLY A 447 -17.10 -25.49 -22.56
N GLU A 448 -17.23 -26.14 -23.71
CA GLU A 448 -16.21 -27.03 -24.29
C GLU A 448 -15.30 -26.34 -25.33
N LYS A 449 -15.60 -25.07 -25.68
CA LYS A 449 -14.78 -24.27 -26.59
C LYS A 449 -13.44 -23.90 -25.94
N ASP A 450 -12.47 -23.50 -26.76
CA ASP A 450 -11.19 -22.98 -26.27
C ASP A 450 -11.36 -21.79 -25.32
N PHE A 451 -10.32 -21.55 -24.51
CA PHE A 451 -10.33 -20.51 -23.48
C PHE A 451 -10.62 -19.10 -24.04
N VAL A 452 -10.13 -18.77 -25.24
CA VAL A 452 -10.30 -17.44 -25.86
C VAL A 452 -11.73 -17.24 -26.31
N THR A 453 -12.31 -18.22 -27.01
CA THR A 453 -13.70 -18.15 -27.46
C THR A 453 -14.66 -18.11 -26.27
N GLN A 454 -14.35 -18.77 -25.14
CA GLN A 454 -15.15 -18.65 -23.91
C GLN A 454 -15.19 -17.20 -23.36
N LEU A 455 -14.10 -16.42 -23.48
CA LEU A 455 -14.10 -15.01 -23.03
C LEU A 455 -15.13 -14.18 -23.80
N CYS A 456 -15.17 -14.35 -25.12
CA CYS A 456 -16.09 -13.62 -25.99
C CYS A 456 -17.53 -14.16 -25.85
N SER A 457 -17.72 -15.46 -26.00
CA SER A 457 -19.06 -16.09 -25.98
C SER A 457 -19.76 -16.02 -24.63
N GLY A 458 -19.04 -15.82 -23.52
CA GLY A 458 -19.65 -15.53 -22.21
C GLY A 458 -20.52 -14.26 -22.19
N CYS A 459 -20.23 -13.27 -23.06
CA CYS A 459 -21.05 -12.07 -23.25
C CYS A 459 -21.85 -12.10 -24.56
N HIS A 460 -21.23 -12.56 -25.65
CA HIS A 460 -21.80 -12.58 -27.01
C HIS A 460 -22.64 -13.85 -27.23
N ASN A 461 -23.70 -13.99 -26.44
CA ASN A 461 -24.70 -15.06 -26.54
C ASN A 461 -26.12 -14.50 -26.34
N LYS A 462 -27.15 -15.29 -26.65
CA LYS A 462 -28.56 -14.89 -26.65
C LYS A 462 -29.07 -14.30 -25.30
N SER A 463 -28.41 -14.65 -24.19
CA SER A 463 -28.75 -14.20 -22.83
C SER A 463 -27.75 -13.22 -22.20
N GLY A 464 -26.58 -13.01 -22.81
CA GLY A 464 -25.49 -12.22 -22.22
C GLY A 464 -25.59 -10.71 -22.48
N ALA A 465 -24.70 -9.96 -21.83
CA ALA A 465 -24.61 -8.50 -21.97
C ALA A 465 -24.49 -8.02 -23.44
N ALA A 466 -23.88 -8.81 -24.33
CA ALA A 466 -23.69 -8.48 -25.73
C ALA A 466 -24.66 -9.23 -26.68
N LYS A 467 -25.86 -9.60 -26.20
CA LYS A 467 -26.89 -10.31 -26.99
C LYS A 467 -27.30 -9.63 -28.31
N ALA A 468 -27.08 -8.32 -28.45
CA ALA A 468 -27.33 -7.57 -29.68
C ALA A 468 -26.22 -7.73 -30.75
N LYS A 469 -25.08 -8.33 -30.40
CA LYS A 469 -23.88 -8.51 -31.25
C LYS A 469 -23.41 -9.95 -31.21
N LEU A 470 -24.19 -10.85 -31.81
CA LEU A 470 -23.84 -12.27 -31.89
C LEU A 470 -22.82 -12.52 -33.00
N ILE A 471 -22.10 -13.65 -32.91
CA ILE A 471 -21.13 -14.10 -33.91
C ILE A 471 -21.83 -14.88 -35.06
N GLY A 472 -23.01 -15.45 -34.78
CA GLY A 472 -23.78 -16.28 -35.71
C GLY A 472 -23.26 -17.73 -35.77
N ASP A 473 -23.99 -18.57 -36.51
CA ASP A 473 -23.66 -20.01 -36.64
C ASP A 473 -22.60 -20.28 -37.71
N ASN A 474 -22.52 -19.43 -38.76
CA ASN A 474 -21.43 -19.42 -39.73
C ASN A 474 -20.55 -18.18 -39.52
N TYR A 475 -19.29 -18.40 -39.17
CA TYR A 475 -18.30 -17.37 -38.90
C TYR A 475 -16.90 -17.84 -39.32
N HIS A 476 -15.95 -16.91 -39.40
CA HIS A 476 -14.56 -17.21 -39.75
C HIS A 476 -13.95 -18.19 -38.76
N PRO A 477 -13.27 -19.27 -39.21
CA PRO A 477 -12.63 -20.22 -38.31
C PRO A 477 -11.71 -19.56 -37.28
N VAL A 478 -11.88 -20.01 -36.03
CA VAL A 478 -11.02 -19.71 -34.88
C VAL A 478 -10.74 -21.03 -34.16
N ASP A 479 -9.76 -21.04 -33.28
CA ASP A 479 -9.21 -22.25 -32.66
C ASP A 479 -8.70 -23.25 -33.72
N ILE A 480 -7.99 -22.71 -34.72
CA ILE A 480 -7.33 -23.49 -35.77
C ILE A 480 -5.82 -23.22 -35.75
N ALA A 481 -5.01 -24.26 -35.93
CA ALA A 481 -3.56 -24.09 -36.07
C ALA A 481 -3.23 -23.38 -37.39
N PHE A 482 -2.32 -22.42 -37.37
CA PHE A 482 -1.86 -21.70 -38.55
C PHE A 482 -0.34 -21.68 -38.60
N LYS A 483 0.26 -22.22 -39.66
CA LYS A 483 1.71 -22.23 -39.84
C LYS A 483 2.13 -21.04 -40.68
N THR A 484 3.00 -20.20 -40.14
CA THR A 484 3.57 -19.06 -40.87
C THR A 484 4.38 -19.51 -42.09
N ALA A 485 4.91 -20.73 -42.07
CA ALA A 485 5.59 -21.38 -43.19
C ALA A 485 4.69 -21.65 -44.42
N ASP A 486 3.37 -21.64 -44.28
CA ASP A 486 2.43 -21.81 -45.40
C ASP A 486 2.27 -20.50 -46.22
N LEU A 487 2.89 -19.39 -45.78
CA LEU A 487 2.94 -18.12 -46.51
C LEU A 487 4.05 -18.15 -47.57
N THR A 488 3.67 -18.04 -48.85
CA THR A 488 4.47 -18.51 -50.00
C THR A 488 5.62 -17.59 -50.46
N SER A 489 6.20 -16.72 -49.62
CA SER A 489 7.44 -16.00 -49.99
C SER A 489 8.19 -15.35 -48.81
N ASP A 490 9.52 -15.29 -48.90
CA ASP A 490 10.36 -14.58 -47.91
C ASP A 490 10.07 -13.08 -47.83
N LYS A 491 9.58 -12.45 -48.93
CA LYS A 491 9.15 -11.04 -48.93
C LYS A 491 7.84 -10.79 -48.15
N GLN A 492 7.15 -11.82 -47.69
CA GLN A 492 5.95 -11.71 -46.85
C GLN A 492 6.24 -11.87 -45.35
N LYS A 493 7.46 -12.28 -44.97
CA LYS A 493 7.86 -12.42 -43.56
C LYS A 493 8.03 -11.07 -42.83
N ASP A 494 8.25 -9.98 -43.58
CA ASP A 494 8.30 -8.60 -43.05
C ASP A 494 6.91 -7.95 -42.85
N ILE A 495 5.82 -8.58 -43.33
CA ILE A 495 4.48 -8.14 -42.95
C ILE A 495 4.33 -8.46 -41.46
N THR A 496 4.03 -7.44 -40.64
CA THR A 496 3.77 -7.64 -39.20
C THR A 496 2.56 -8.57 -39.01
N ILE A 497 2.86 -9.86 -38.85
CA ILE A 497 1.88 -10.94 -38.70
C ILE A 497 1.02 -10.64 -37.48
N LEU A 498 -0.29 -10.86 -37.62
CA LEU A 498 -1.24 -10.75 -36.52
C LEU A 498 -0.85 -11.74 -35.40
N PRO A 499 -1.05 -11.39 -34.11
CA PRO A 499 -0.63 -12.26 -33.02
C PRO A 499 -1.38 -13.59 -33.06
N LEU A 500 -0.63 -14.69 -33.14
CA LEU A 500 -1.11 -16.04 -32.88
C LEU A 500 -0.96 -16.36 -31.39
N TYR A 501 -1.74 -17.33 -30.90
CA TYR A 501 -1.87 -17.60 -29.47
C TYR A 501 -1.82 -19.08 -29.11
N ASP A 502 -1.27 -19.39 -27.93
CA ASP A 502 -1.29 -20.73 -27.33
C ASP A 502 -2.65 -20.99 -26.66
N GLY A 503 -2.83 -22.21 -26.13
CA GLY A 503 -3.99 -22.56 -25.30
C GLY A 503 -4.10 -21.75 -23.98
N ASP A 504 -3.11 -20.90 -23.68
CA ASP A 504 -2.92 -20.18 -22.43
C ASP A 504 -3.00 -18.64 -22.59
N LEU A 505 -3.32 -18.14 -23.78
CA LEU A 505 -3.35 -16.73 -24.17
C LEU A 505 -1.99 -15.99 -24.14
N ASN A 506 -0.87 -16.68 -24.30
CA ASN A 506 0.42 -16.07 -24.62
C ASN A 506 0.57 -15.93 -26.14
N ARG A 507 1.46 -15.03 -26.58
CA ARG A 507 1.76 -14.84 -28.00
C ARG A 507 2.95 -15.70 -28.40
N SER A 508 2.84 -16.34 -29.55
CA SER A 508 3.87 -17.23 -30.11
C SER A 508 3.81 -17.15 -31.65
N PRO A 509 4.92 -17.40 -32.36
CA PRO A 509 4.96 -17.22 -33.82
C PRO A 509 4.23 -18.30 -34.64
N ASP A 510 3.97 -19.50 -34.12
CA ASP A 510 3.54 -20.67 -34.92
C ASP A 510 2.30 -21.39 -34.37
N GLU A 511 1.32 -20.64 -33.87
CA GLU A 511 0.20 -21.19 -33.08
C GLU A 511 -1.19 -20.86 -33.65
N ARG A 512 -2.23 -20.81 -32.81
CA ARG A 512 -3.62 -20.86 -33.25
C ARG A 512 -4.16 -19.47 -33.58
N ILE A 513 -4.96 -19.39 -34.64
CA ILE A 513 -5.81 -18.23 -34.92
C ILE A 513 -6.98 -18.28 -33.93
N VAL A 514 -7.16 -17.21 -33.17
CA VAL A 514 -8.25 -17.03 -32.20
C VAL A 514 -8.90 -15.66 -32.39
N CYS A 515 -10.02 -15.37 -31.73
CA CYS A 515 -10.69 -14.06 -31.85
C CYS A 515 -9.73 -12.87 -31.61
N LEU A 516 -8.78 -13.02 -30.68
CA LEU A 516 -7.78 -11.99 -30.36
C LEU A 516 -6.66 -11.82 -31.40
N THR A 517 -6.57 -12.70 -32.41
CA THR A 517 -5.67 -12.52 -33.56
C THR A 517 -6.11 -11.33 -34.40
N CYS A 518 -7.41 -11.18 -34.64
CA CYS A 518 -7.97 -10.03 -35.37
C CYS A 518 -8.38 -8.88 -34.45
N HIS A 519 -8.88 -9.16 -33.23
CA HIS A 519 -9.40 -8.15 -32.31
C HIS A 519 -8.45 -7.82 -31.13
N GLU A 520 -8.48 -6.56 -30.70
CA GLU A 520 -7.90 -6.05 -29.46
C GLU A 520 -9.01 -5.39 -28.62
N PRO A 521 -9.63 -6.10 -27.65
CA PRO A 521 -10.85 -5.64 -26.96
C PRO A 521 -10.65 -4.36 -26.13
N HIS A 522 -9.42 -3.88 -25.95
CA HIS A 522 -9.09 -2.62 -25.28
C HIS A 522 -8.85 -1.43 -26.21
N SER A 523 -8.75 -1.65 -27.53
CA SER A 523 -8.39 -0.65 -28.54
C SER A 523 -9.42 -0.67 -29.65
N TRP A 524 -10.35 0.28 -29.64
CA TRP A 524 -11.46 0.38 -30.59
C TRP A 524 -11.00 0.66 -32.03
N ALA A 525 -9.98 1.51 -32.20
CA ALA A 525 -9.41 1.85 -33.50
C ALA A 525 -7.89 1.59 -33.50
N PRO A 526 -7.33 0.91 -34.51
CA PRO A 526 -5.91 0.54 -34.55
C PRO A 526 -4.96 1.71 -34.84
N GLU A 527 -5.43 2.74 -35.55
CA GLU A 527 -4.59 3.87 -36.00
C GLU A 527 -4.53 5.04 -35.00
N LYS A 528 -5.35 5.01 -33.94
CA LYS A 528 -5.44 6.09 -32.95
C LYS A 528 -4.72 5.68 -31.66
N TYR A 529 -3.95 6.61 -31.09
CA TYR A 529 -3.33 6.44 -29.78
C TYR A 529 -3.95 7.40 -28.77
N GLY A 530 -4.33 6.90 -27.59
CA GLY A 530 -5.05 7.68 -26.56
C GLY A 530 -6.58 7.57 -26.65
N PRO A 531 -7.33 8.38 -25.88
CA PRO A 531 -8.79 8.35 -25.87
C PRO A 531 -9.39 8.84 -27.19
N ILE A 532 -10.59 8.37 -27.52
CA ILE A 532 -11.27 8.74 -28.76
C ILE A 532 -11.95 10.10 -28.61
N SER A 533 -11.48 11.08 -29.39
CA SER A 533 -12.14 12.38 -29.53
C SER A 533 -13.58 12.21 -30.01
N ASN A 534 -14.49 12.97 -29.41
CA ASN A 534 -15.92 13.02 -29.74
C ASN A 534 -16.73 11.73 -29.48
N TYR A 535 -16.24 10.80 -28.66
CA TYR A 535 -17.09 9.71 -28.14
C TYR A 535 -18.21 10.29 -27.27
N THR A 536 -19.47 9.96 -27.58
CA THR A 536 -20.65 10.59 -26.96
C THR A 536 -21.25 9.79 -25.79
N PHE A 537 -20.56 8.74 -25.32
CA PHE A 537 -21.08 7.78 -24.33
C PHE A 537 -22.42 7.15 -24.77
N LYS A 538 -22.58 6.98 -26.07
CA LYS A 538 -23.62 6.15 -26.70
C LYS A 538 -22.92 5.05 -27.48
N ASN A 539 -23.59 3.91 -27.62
CA ASN A 539 -23.16 2.82 -28.49
C ASN A 539 -22.99 3.35 -29.92
N ILE A 540 -21.79 3.28 -30.50
CA ILE A 540 -21.50 3.73 -31.87
C ILE A 540 -21.16 2.49 -32.68
N GLU A 541 -21.97 2.18 -33.70
CA GLU A 541 -21.69 1.04 -34.56
C GLU A 541 -20.30 1.17 -35.20
N GLY A 542 -19.47 0.15 -35.00
CA GLY A 542 -18.16 0.05 -35.62
C GLY A 542 -18.24 -0.45 -37.06
N ASP A 543 -17.22 -0.10 -37.83
CA ASP A 543 -17.00 -0.53 -39.22
C ASP A 543 -15.69 -1.33 -39.33
N THR A 544 -15.28 -1.66 -40.56
CA THR A 544 -13.98 -2.30 -40.85
C THR A 544 -12.73 -1.46 -40.61
N THR A 545 -12.85 -0.20 -40.19
CA THR A 545 -11.70 0.62 -39.73
C THR A 545 -11.61 0.68 -38.19
N THR A 546 -12.65 0.21 -37.50
CA THR A 546 -12.81 0.31 -36.04
C THR A 546 -13.14 -1.06 -35.44
N SER A 547 -14.25 -1.25 -34.73
CA SER A 547 -14.74 -2.56 -34.25
C SER A 547 -13.70 -3.40 -33.47
N PHE A 548 -12.81 -2.75 -32.73
CA PHE A 548 -11.70 -3.39 -32.01
C PHE A 548 -10.66 -4.10 -32.90
N LEU A 549 -10.58 -3.79 -34.20
CA LEU A 549 -9.64 -4.46 -35.11
C LEU A 549 -8.18 -4.06 -34.87
N ARG A 550 -7.26 -5.00 -35.07
CA ARG A 550 -5.79 -4.75 -34.97
C ARG A 550 -5.17 -4.05 -36.18
N LYS A 551 -5.85 -4.08 -37.32
CA LYS A 551 -5.52 -3.37 -38.56
C LYS A 551 -6.84 -2.89 -39.17
N ALA A 552 -6.87 -1.70 -39.74
CA ALA A 552 -8.00 -1.28 -40.56
C ALA A 552 -8.07 -2.18 -41.81
N ASN A 553 -9.28 -2.44 -42.29
CA ASN A 553 -9.56 -3.27 -43.45
C ASN A 553 -10.38 -2.49 -44.52
N PHE A 554 -10.20 -1.17 -44.52
CA PHE A 554 -10.65 -0.23 -45.55
C PHE A 554 -9.73 1.01 -45.51
N PRO A 555 -9.32 1.61 -46.64
CA PRO A 555 -9.69 1.27 -48.01
C PRO A 555 -8.99 0.01 -48.57
N SER A 556 -7.93 -0.47 -47.93
CA SER A 556 -7.18 -1.68 -48.30
C SER A 556 -7.60 -2.91 -47.49
N SER A 557 -7.38 -4.11 -48.02
CA SER A 557 -7.66 -5.39 -47.34
C SER A 557 -6.58 -5.81 -46.31
N ASP A 558 -5.87 -4.87 -45.69
CA ASP A 558 -4.60 -5.15 -44.98
C ASP A 558 -4.73 -6.07 -43.75
N LEU A 559 -5.93 -6.20 -43.14
CA LEU A 559 -6.18 -7.21 -42.11
C LEU A 559 -6.24 -8.61 -42.72
N CYS A 560 -7.02 -8.80 -43.78
CA CYS A 560 -7.18 -10.09 -44.47
C CYS A 560 -5.89 -10.53 -45.18
N LYS A 561 -5.19 -9.59 -45.80
CA LYS A 561 -3.92 -9.76 -46.51
C LYS A 561 -2.79 -10.31 -45.64
N ALA A 562 -2.84 -10.09 -44.33
CA ALA A 562 -1.86 -10.62 -43.38
C ALA A 562 -1.84 -12.16 -43.31
N CYS A 563 -2.97 -12.83 -43.62
CA CYS A 563 -3.08 -14.29 -43.64
C CYS A 563 -3.47 -14.85 -45.02
N HIS A 564 -4.04 -14.02 -45.91
CA HIS A 564 -4.47 -14.41 -47.25
C HIS A 564 -3.84 -13.53 -48.36
N PRO A 565 -2.50 -13.40 -48.42
CA PRO A 565 -1.85 -12.48 -49.35
C PRO A 565 -2.14 -12.81 -50.82
N GLY A 566 -2.27 -14.10 -51.18
CA GLY A 566 -2.66 -14.54 -52.52
C GLY A 566 -4.15 -14.33 -52.87
N LYS A 567 -4.98 -13.87 -51.93
CA LYS A 567 -6.39 -13.50 -52.16
C LYS A 567 -6.61 -11.98 -52.13
N ALA A 568 -5.75 -11.25 -51.41
CA ALA A 568 -5.70 -9.79 -51.41
C ALA A 568 -5.30 -9.14 -52.75
N LEU A 569 -5.01 -9.95 -53.78
CA LEU A 569 -4.83 -9.51 -55.17
C LEU A 569 -6.11 -8.91 -55.80
N VAL A 570 -7.24 -8.91 -55.08
CA VAL A 570 -8.48 -8.25 -55.49
C VAL A 570 -8.37 -6.72 -55.46
N ASP A 571 -7.62 -6.15 -54.53
CA ASP A 571 -7.50 -4.71 -54.31
C ASP A 571 -7.00 -3.99 -55.58
N GLY A 572 -7.70 -2.95 -56.02
CA GLY A 572 -7.39 -2.19 -57.25
C GLY A 572 -7.73 -2.91 -58.57
N THR A 573 -8.31 -4.11 -58.55
CA THR A 573 -8.74 -4.82 -59.77
C THR A 573 -10.20 -4.49 -60.15
N LYS A 574 -10.71 -5.08 -61.25
CA LYS A 574 -12.14 -4.99 -61.60
C LYS A 574 -13.08 -5.66 -60.59
N HIS A 575 -12.56 -6.54 -59.74
CA HIS A 575 -13.31 -7.15 -58.63
C HIS A 575 -13.20 -6.35 -57.32
N ASP A 576 -12.44 -5.26 -57.29
CA ASP A 576 -12.48 -4.29 -56.20
C ASP A 576 -13.77 -3.47 -56.28
N LEU A 577 -14.79 -3.92 -55.54
CA LEU A 577 -16.09 -3.27 -55.52
C LEU A 577 -16.05 -1.86 -54.90
N ASN A 578 -14.98 -1.48 -54.18
CA ASN A 578 -14.80 -0.10 -53.72
C ASN A 578 -14.64 0.87 -54.91
N VAL A 579 -14.07 0.37 -56.01
CA VAL A 579 -13.88 1.12 -57.26
C VAL A 579 -15.05 0.89 -58.22
N THR A 580 -15.51 -0.36 -58.39
CA THR A 580 -16.45 -0.71 -59.46
C THR A 580 -17.93 -0.67 -59.06
N ALA A 581 -18.26 -0.82 -57.77
CA ALA A 581 -19.64 -0.78 -57.28
C ALA A 581 -19.74 -0.34 -55.79
N PRO A 582 -19.23 0.85 -55.40
CA PRO A 582 -19.09 1.22 -53.99
C PRO A 582 -20.40 1.28 -53.18
N GLN A 583 -21.52 1.53 -53.87
CA GLN A 583 -22.86 1.56 -53.28
C GLN A 583 -23.54 0.18 -53.21
N ALA A 584 -22.91 -0.88 -53.75
CA ALA A 584 -23.45 -2.23 -53.67
C ALA A 584 -23.35 -2.74 -52.23
N THR A 585 -24.47 -3.25 -51.71
CA THR A 585 -24.53 -3.82 -50.37
C THR A 585 -24.34 -5.33 -50.38
N ASN A 586 -23.93 -5.88 -49.24
CA ASN A 586 -23.92 -7.30 -48.94
C ASN A 586 -25.26 -7.74 -48.27
N LEU A 587 -25.41 -9.02 -47.92
CA LEU A 587 -26.62 -9.55 -47.27
C LEU A 587 -26.92 -8.97 -45.88
N LEU A 588 -25.95 -8.30 -45.23
CA LEU A 588 -26.18 -7.54 -43.99
C LEU A 588 -26.55 -6.07 -44.25
N GLY A 589 -26.74 -5.68 -45.51
CA GLY A 589 -27.03 -4.30 -45.92
C GLY A 589 -25.83 -3.37 -45.93
N GLN A 590 -24.61 -3.87 -45.72
CA GLN A 590 -23.39 -3.06 -45.60
C GLN A 590 -22.77 -2.78 -46.97
N THR A 591 -22.36 -1.53 -47.20
CA THR A 591 -21.54 -1.11 -48.36
C THR A 591 -20.10 -1.61 -48.25
N VAL A 592 -19.32 -1.44 -49.32
CA VAL A 592 -17.88 -1.77 -49.32
C VAL A 592 -17.08 -0.89 -48.36
N LYS A 593 -17.56 0.33 -48.06
CA LYS A 593 -16.93 1.21 -47.06
C LYS A 593 -17.08 0.69 -45.63
N GLU A 594 -18.24 0.10 -45.33
CA GLU A 594 -18.58 -0.39 -43.99
C GLU A 594 -18.05 -1.81 -43.73
N SER A 595 -17.96 -2.63 -44.79
CA SER A 595 -17.55 -4.04 -44.74
C SER A 595 -16.15 -4.34 -45.31
N GLY A 596 -15.48 -3.35 -45.90
CA GLY A 596 -14.17 -3.50 -46.54
C GLY A 596 -14.21 -4.24 -47.89
N PRO A 597 -13.12 -4.22 -48.68
CA PRO A 597 -13.07 -4.84 -50.01
C PRO A 597 -13.48 -6.32 -50.01
N CYS A 598 -13.03 -7.08 -49.00
CA CYS A 598 -13.38 -8.49 -48.85
C CYS A 598 -14.81 -8.71 -48.33
N GLY A 599 -15.37 -7.80 -47.52
CA GLY A 599 -16.68 -7.96 -46.88
C GLY A 599 -17.88 -7.79 -47.81
N ALA A 600 -17.64 -7.21 -49.00
CA ALA A 600 -18.60 -7.19 -50.09
C ALA A 600 -18.82 -8.58 -50.73
N CYS A 601 -17.96 -9.57 -50.40
CA CYS A 601 -17.98 -10.95 -50.88
C CYS A 601 -17.96 -12.02 -49.76
N HIS A 602 -17.41 -11.72 -48.57
CA HIS A 602 -17.27 -12.69 -47.47
C HIS A 602 -17.67 -12.09 -46.10
N LEU A 603 -18.62 -12.71 -45.40
CA LEU A 603 -19.05 -12.27 -44.06
C LEU A 603 -18.30 -13.05 -42.96
N VAL A 604 -17.36 -12.38 -42.28
CA VAL A 604 -16.57 -13.01 -41.19
C VAL A 604 -17.41 -13.40 -39.98
N HIS A 605 -18.56 -12.76 -39.76
CA HIS A 605 -19.53 -13.07 -38.71
C HIS A 605 -20.95 -13.04 -39.30
N ASN A 606 -21.88 -13.82 -38.72
CA ASN A 606 -23.28 -13.91 -39.12
C ASN A 606 -23.49 -14.16 -40.62
N SER A 607 -22.66 -15.00 -41.24
CA SER A 607 -22.87 -15.32 -42.65
C SER A 607 -24.12 -16.19 -42.82
N PHE A 608 -25.02 -15.76 -43.71
CA PHE A 608 -26.17 -16.57 -44.13
C PHE A 608 -25.73 -17.85 -44.86
N ASN A 609 -24.54 -17.83 -45.48
CA ASN A 609 -24.07 -18.82 -46.42
C ASN A 609 -22.81 -19.51 -45.90
N LYS A 610 -22.88 -20.83 -45.64
CA LYS A 610 -21.72 -21.58 -45.14
C LYS A 610 -20.58 -21.70 -46.16
N LEU A 611 -20.89 -21.85 -47.45
CA LEU A 611 -19.87 -21.96 -48.50
C LEU A 611 -19.09 -20.65 -48.63
N GLN A 612 -17.78 -20.70 -48.33
CA GLN A 612 -16.85 -19.56 -48.38
C GLN A 612 -17.34 -18.31 -47.62
N LEU A 613 -18.25 -18.46 -46.64
CA LEU A 613 -18.91 -17.38 -45.92
C LEU A 613 -19.59 -16.32 -46.83
N TRP A 614 -20.07 -16.74 -48.01
CA TRP A 614 -20.45 -15.85 -49.11
C TRP A 614 -21.46 -14.75 -48.73
N ALA A 615 -21.15 -13.50 -49.03
CA ALA A 615 -21.87 -12.32 -48.57
C ALA A 615 -23.08 -11.91 -49.44
N ARG A 616 -23.43 -12.73 -50.44
CA ARG A 616 -24.48 -12.45 -51.46
C ARG A 616 -25.40 -13.66 -51.63
N PRO A 617 -26.62 -13.52 -52.19
CA PRO A 617 -27.40 -14.68 -52.62
C PRO A 617 -26.58 -15.56 -53.58
N TYR A 618 -26.83 -16.87 -53.63
CA TYR A 618 -26.24 -17.71 -54.67
C TYR A 618 -26.89 -17.41 -56.03
N GLY A 619 -26.08 -17.36 -57.09
CA GLY A 619 -26.56 -17.26 -58.46
C GLY A 619 -27.19 -18.58 -58.95
N PRO A 620 -27.96 -18.53 -60.04
CA PRO A 620 -28.58 -19.73 -60.62
C PRO A 620 -27.51 -20.68 -61.17
N ILE A 621 -27.68 -21.99 -60.94
CA ILE A 621 -26.86 -23.07 -61.52
C ILE A 621 -27.75 -24.20 -62.03
N SER A 622 -27.30 -24.91 -63.05
CA SER A 622 -27.87 -26.19 -63.48
C SER A 622 -27.47 -27.33 -62.55
N LYS A 623 -28.06 -28.54 -62.71
CA LYS A 623 -27.77 -29.70 -61.84
C LYS A 623 -26.37 -30.28 -62.07
N GLU A 624 -25.80 -29.99 -63.23
CA GLU A 624 -24.55 -30.51 -63.76
C GLU A 624 -23.36 -29.55 -63.49
N GLU A 625 -23.62 -28.32 -63.02
CA GLU A 625 -22.62 -27.29 -62.72
C GLU A 625 -22.10 -27.34 -61.28
N SER A 626 -20.94 -26.72 -61.04
CA SER A 626 -20.36 -26.65 -59.70
C SER A 626 -21.10 -25.64 -58.84
N VAL A 627 -21.26 -25.96 -57.54
CA VAL A 627 -21.76 -24.99 -56.56
C VAL A 627 -20.87 -23.74 -56.45
N MET A 628 -19.61 -23.82 -56.90
CA MET A 628 -18.71 -22.66 -57.00
C MET A 628 -19.12 -21.67 -58.10
N ASP A 629 -19.75 -22.15 -59.18
CA ASP A 629 -20.21 -21.31 -60.30
C ASP A 629 -21.36 -20.39 -59.86
N ALA A 630 -22.13 -20.82 -58.85
CA ALA A 630 -23.16 -20.02 -58.20
C ALA A 630 -22.58 -18.76 -57.52
N LEU A 631 -21.32 -18.80 -57.07
CA LEU A 631 -20.65 -17.63 -56.49
C LEU A 631 -20.37 -16.58 -57.57
N CYS A 632 -19.83 -16.99 -58.72
CA CYS A 632 -19.61 -16.12 -59.87
C CYS A 632 -20.92 -15.54 -60.41
N ARG A 633 -21.92 -16.40 -60.65
CA ARG A 633 -23.24 -16.01 -61.17
C ARG A 633 -24.05 -15.15 -60.18
N SER A 634 -23.67 -15.08 -58.89
CA SER A 634 -24.32 -14.16 -57.93
C SER A 634 -24.09 -12.67 -58.23
N CYS A 635 -22.99 -12.35 -58.90
CA CYS A 635 -22.71 -11.00 -59.39
C CYS A 635 -22.96 -10.90 -60.89
N HIS A 636 -22.57 -11.94 -61.63
CA HIS A 636 -22.62 -12.03 -63.09
C HIS A 636 -23.91 -12.70 -63.57
N SER A 637 -25.06 -12.08 -63.27
CA SER A 637 -26.38 -12.47 -63.76
C SER A 637 -27.21 -11.22 -64.05
N ARG A 638 -28.31 -11.37 -64.80
CA ARG A 638 -29.22 -10.26 -65.16
C ARG A 638 -29.90 -9.71 -63.89
N GLY A 639 -29.88 -8.40 -63.68
CA GLY A 639 -30.36 -7.76 -62.46
C GLY A 639 -29.37 -7.79 -61.29
N SER A 640 -28.15 -8.29 -61.49
CA SER A 640 -27.08 -8.34 -60.49
C SER A 640 -25.98 -7.31 -60.78
N ILE A 641 -25.09 -7.06 -59.81
CA ILE A 641 -24.12 -5.95 -59.85
C ILE A 641 -23.15 -5.95 -61.04
N ALA A 642 -22.98 -7.08 -61.72
CA ALA A 642 -22.13 -7.24 -62.90
C ALA A 642 -22.92 -7.75 -64.13
N GLU A 643 -24.22 -7.41 -64.24
CA GLU A 643 -25.08 -7.80 -65.38
C GLU A 643 -24.53 -7.40 -66.75
N ASN A 644 -23.73 -6.32 -66.82
CA ASN A 644 -23.05 -5.87 -68.03
C ASN A 644 -21.85 -6.75 -68.44
N LYS A 645 -21.55 -7.82 -67.70
CA LYS A 645 -20.41 -8.73 -67.89
C LYS A 645 -20.75 -10.19 -67.54
N ILE A 646 -21.86 -10.72 -68.01
CA ILE A 646 -22.26 -12.13 -67.78
C ILE A 646 -21.37 -13.08 -68.62
N PRO A 647 -20.64 -14.05 -68.03
CA PRO A 647 -19.92 -15.09 -68.77
C PRO A 647 -20.87 -15.98 -69.57
N LEU A 648 -20.49 -16.28 -70.83
CA LEU A 648 -21.24 -17.19 -71.71
C LEU A 648 -21.12 -18.67 -71.29
N ILE A 649 -20.02 -19.02 -70.61
CA ILE A 649 -19.73 -20.37 -70.10
C ILE A 649 -19.16 -20.21 -68.68
N ALA A 650 -19.62 -21.02 -67.71
CA ALA A 650 -19.17 -20.95 -66.33
C ALA A 650 -17.79 -21.60 -66.09
N THR A 651 -17.54 -22.75 -66.73
CA THR A 651 -16.32 -23.56 -66.57
C THR A 651 -15.70 -23.92 -67.91
N HIS A 652 -14.36 -23.89 -68.01
CA HIS A 652 -13.67 -24.41 -69.18
C HIS A 652 -13.69 -25.95 -69.20
N PRO A 653 -14.00 -26.61 -70.33
CA PRO A 653 -13.75 -28.03 -70.50
C PRO A 653 -12.26 -28.34 -70.37
N GLU A 654 -11.92 -29.43 -69.70
CA GLU A 654 -10.54 -29.87 -69.53
C GLU A 654 -9.83 -30.01 -70.89
N GLY A 655 -8.62 -29.46 -71.00
CA GLY A 655 -7.82 -29.50 -72.22
C GLY A 655 -8.23 -28.56 -73.36
N LYS A 656 -9.22 -27.65 -73.19
CA LYS A 656 -9.62 -26.70 -74.24
C LYS A 656 -9.28 -25.24 -73.89
N LEU A 657 -8.43 -24.64 -74.73
CA LEU A 657 -8.23 -23.19 -74.80
C LEU A 657 -9.41 -22.53 -75.52
N ILE A 658 -10.02 -21.53 -74.90
CA ILE A 658 -10.99 -20.64 -75.54
C ILE A 658 -10.35 -19.26 -75.67
N SER A 659 -10.12 -18.82 -76.91
CA SER A 659 -9.78 -17.42 -77.20
C SER A 659 -11.07 -16.61 -77.24
N ASN A 660 -11.21 -15.63 -76.35
CA ASN A 660 -12.22 -14.59 -76.54
C ASN A 660 -11.79 -13.73 -77.73
N ALA A 661 -12.62 -13.72 -78.79
CA ALA A 661 -12.57 -12.75 -79.88
C ALA A 661 -13.32 -11.47 -79.48
#